data_AF-A0A818M5E6-F1
#
_entry.id   AF-A0A818M5E6-F1
#
_cell.length_a   1.000
_cell.length_b   1.000
_cell.length_c   1.000
_cell.angle_alpha   90.00
_cell.angle_beta   90.00
_cell.angle_gamma   90.00
#
_symmetry.space_group_name_H-M   'P 1'
#
loop_
_entity.id
_entity.type
_entity.pdbx_description
1 polymer ?
#
loop_
_entity_poly.entity_id
_entity_poly.type
_entity_poly.pdbx_seq_one_letter_code
_entity_poly.pdbx_strand_id
1 'polypeptide(L)'
;MRILTTPQTLKPTPSRQYFVLGSCSINNGGCDPNAICSKDSCMAGIKCTCKTGYTNTGTSSKVVCKATCSINNGGCDPNAICSQDSCKAGIKCTCKIGYTNTSPSSTVVCKDSCNINNGGCDPNAACTHDPSTNAVVCTCKTGFTNIGSSSKVVCQAKCRINNGGCDPNAICSPDSCMAGIKCTCKTANCLINNGGCDPNAICSQDSCKAGIKCTCKTGYTNTGNSSNVVCKATCSVNNGGCHPNAICSPHSCMAGIKCTCKTGYTNTGVSPTVTCSESCAVNNGGCDPNAECSHRLSDFGVVCECRVGYVNVGTAALVKCSDGCYVNNGGCGSNAVCSHDFRTMVIQCACMVGYTNSGNGSNLMCTDSCKVNNGGCDSNATCTHDSVTFAVVCSCPIGFVRSGCGVTAGCVDSCKVENGGCDGNAACAHDSLTNAVVCTCNKGYTNTGFGNSVYCTDSCQVNNGGCGSNATCSHDASTNAVVCSCNNGYVNSGTGSAIRCTDACQMNNGGCDSNATCSHDASTNGVVCRCNNGFVNTGCDTTVKCTDSCQVKNGGCDSNAACSHDASTNAVVCTCKSGYTNVPTGGVVTCIQVTTTLAPGTQKAHLNSTHVGSTNPGFQQGDCPVSANGAFGWHFVLTGTSTSIVSIRCVFNSAGVVTSMIQVPNDKHAYVFTRTGDTLLEASAVVNGPDTEFNLSNVCKSI
;
A
#
# COMPACT_ATOMS: atom_id res chain seq x y z
N MET A 1 31.09 21.40 -3.81
CA MET A 1 31.12 20.91 -2.42
C MET A 1 30.87 19.41 -2.43
N ARG A 2 31.60 18.50 -1.79
CA ARG A 2 32.94 18.38 -1.18
C ARG A 2 33.14 16.84 -1.03
N ILE A 3 34.11 16.22 -1.72
CA ILE A 3 35.41 15.67 -1.24
C ILE A 3 35.38 14.32 -0.45
N LEU A 4 36.07 13.36 -1.09
CA LEU A 4 36.85 12.17 -0.73
C LEU A 4 37.36 11.85 0.71
N THR A 5 37.57 10.52 0.89
CA THR A 5 38.68 9.74 1.54
C THR A 5 38.64 9.25 3.01
N THR A 6 39.04 7.98 3.13
CA THR A 6 39.33 7.00 4.24
C THR A 6 40.38 7.44 5.30
N PRO A 7 40.96 6.63 6.25
CA PRO A 7 40.76 5.22 6.74
C PRO A 7 40.93 4.98 8.30
N GLN A 8 40.86 3.70 8.76
CA GLN A 8 41.55 3.05 9.92
C GLN A 8 41.23 3.55 11.37
N THR A 9 40.96 2.76 12.42
CA THR A 9 41.64 1.61 13.08
C THR A 9 40.79 1.20 14.31
N LEU A 10 40.94 -0.03 14.86
CA LEU A 10 40.99 -0.30 16.33
C LEU A 10 41.28 -1.80 16.65
N LYS A 11 42.40 -2.02 17.33
CA LYS A 11 42.76 -3.13 18.25
C LYS A 11 42.05 -2.90 19.64
N PRO A 12 42.28 -3.65 20.74
CA PRO A 12 42.32 -5.12 21.01
C PRO A 12 41.63 -5.60 22.35
N THR A 13 41.52 -6.93 22.54
CA THR A 13 41.61 -7.78 23.79
C THR A 13 40.51 -7.75 24.88
N PRO A 14 40.24 -8.86 25.66
CA PRO A 14 41.23 -9.76 26.28
C PRO A 14 40.94 -11.29 26.37
N SER A 15 41.92 -11.95 26.98
CA SER A 15 42.27 -13.36 27.26
C SER A 15 41.27 -14.29 27.98
N ARG A 16 41.28 -15.60 27.63
CA ARG A 16 41.67 -16.73 28.52
C ARG A 16 41.72 -18.11 27.82
N GLN A 17 42.84 -18.80 28.06
CA GLN A 17 43.05 -20.25 28.29
C GLN A 17 42.91 -21.31 27.17
N TYR A 18 44.08 -21.86 26.81
CA TYR A 18 44.45 -23.25 26.53
C TYR A 18 43.49 -24.15 25.73
N PHE A 19 43.85 -24.43 24.47
CA PHE A 19 43.72 -25.78 23.88
C PHE A 19 44.99 -26.15 23.11
N VAL A 20 45.50 -27.33 23.45
CA VAL A 20 46.67 -27.99 22.88
C VAL A 20 46.35 -28.45 21.45
N LEU A 21 47.12 -27.99 20.47
CA LEU A 21 47.24 -28.60 19.14
C LEU A 21 48.73 -28.74 18.86
N GLY A 22 49.35 -29.91 18.80
CA GLY A 22 48.97 -31.28 19.11
C GLY A 22 50.29 -32.03 18.98
N SER A 23 50.68 -32.88 19.93
CA SER A 23 51.84 -33.74 19.68
C SER A 23 51.62 -34.54 18.39
N CYS A 24 52.68 -34.97 17.70
CA CYS A 24 52.54 -35.84 16.52
C CYS A 24 51.66 -37.10 16.77
N SER A 25 51.42 -37.43 18.04
CA SER A 25 50.52 -38.45 18.53
C SER A 25 49.02 -38.19 18.26
N ILE A 26 48.60 -36.95 17.98
CA ILE A 26 47.19 -36.60 17.72
C ILE A 26 47.07 -36.04 16.30
N ASN A 27 46.28 -36.72 15.45
CA ASN A 27 46.03 -36.37 14.04
C ASN A 27 47.30 -36.02 13.23
N ASN A 28 48.39 -36.79 13.42
CA ASN A 28 49.70 -36.58 12.80
C ASN A 28 50.21 -35.12 12.90
N GLY A 29 49.87 -34.41 13.98
CA GLY A 29 50.22 -32.99 14.17
C GLY A 29 49.68 -32.03 13.11
N GLY A 30 48.67 -32.43 12.33
CA GLY A 30 48.13 -31.66 11.19
C GLY A 30 48.87 -31.85 9.86
N CYS A 31 49.85 -32.75 9.79
CA CYS A 31 50.58 -33.07 8.58
C CYS A 31 49.75 -33.91 7.58
N ASP A 32 50.05 -33.79 6.28
CA ASP A 32 49.51 -34.66 5.22
C ASP A 32 49.66 -36.16 5.60
N PRO A 33 48.70 -37.05 5.26
CA PRO A 33 48.78 -38.48 5.58
C PRO A 33 50.05 -39.18 5.06
N ASN A 34 50.63 -38.67 3.98
CA ASN A 34 51.89 -39.14 3.40
C ASN A 34 53.11 -38.34 3.89
N ALA A 35 52.96 -37.52 4.92
CA ALA A 35 54.05 -36.86 5.63
C ALA A 35 54.29 -37.47 7.02
N ILE A 36 55.53 -37.37 7.47
CA ILE A 36 56.00 -37.70 8.81
C ILE A 36 56.01 -36.40 9.62
N CYS A 37 55.32 -36.41 10.75
CA CYS A 37 55.35 -35.35 11.74
C CYS A 37 56.55 -35.53 12.68
N SER A 38 57.32 -34.46 12.92
CA SER A 38 58.43 -34.43 13.86
C SER A 38 58.42 -33.14 14.69
N LYS A 39 58.92 -33.19 15.94
CA LYS A 39 59.04 -32.00 16.81
C LYS A 39 60.30 -31.23 16.43
N ASP A 40 60.19 -29.94 16.13
CA ASP A 40 61.36 -29.12 15.80
C ASP A 40 62.02 -28.60 17.09
N SER A 41 63.32 -28.87 17.26
CA SER A 41 64.04 -28.61 18.51
C SER A 41 64.47 -27.15 18.68
N CYS A 42 64.17 -26.28 17.73
CA CYS A 42 64.64 -24.88 17.73
C CYS A 42 63.53 -23.82 17.86
N MET A 43 62.26 -24.17 17.66
CA MET A 43 61.10 -23.35 18.05
C MET A 43 59.96 -24.31 18.35
N ALA A 44 59.24 -24.14 19.46
CA ALA A 44 58.24 -25.08 19.96
C ALA A 44 57.02 -25.28 19.01
N GLY A 45 57.22 -25.99 17.89
CA GLY A 45 56.26 -26.23 16.81
C GLY A 45 56.54 -27.53 16.06
N ILE A 46 55.54 -27.96 15.27
CA ILE A 46 55.53 -29.24 14.54
C ILE A 46 56.10 -29.05 13.13
N LYS A 47 56.97 -29.95 12.67
CA LYS A 47 57.51 -30.00 11.31
C LYS A 47 57.03 -31.24 10.56
N CYS A 48 56.41 -31.03 9.41
CA CYS A 48 55.95 -32.08 8.50
C CYS A 48 56.98 -32.31 7.37
N THR A 49 57.36 -33.55 7.11
CA THR A 49 58.25 -33.90 5.98
C THR A 49 57.67 -35.09 5.22
N CYS A 50 57.60 -35.06 3.89
CA CYS A 50 57.04 -36.18 3.11
C CYS A 50 57.78 -37.50 3.38
N LYS A 51 57.02 -38.59 3.45
CA LYS A 51 57.56 -39.96 3.49
C LYS A 51 58.39 -40.23 2.22
N THR A 52 59.38 -41.11 2.34
CA THR A 52 60.21 -41.54 1.20
C THR A 52 59.34 -41.96 0.00
N GLY A 53 59.67 -41.45 -1.19
CA GLY A 53 58.92 -41.70 -2.42
C GLY A 53 57.75 -40.76 -2.68
N TYR A 54 57.55 -39.74 -1.83
CA TYR A 54 56.62 -38.63 -2.03
C TYR A 54 57.36 -37.29 -2.04
N THR A 55 56.96 -36.39 -2.93
CA THR A 55 57.52 -35.03 -3.06
C THR A 55 56.52 -34.01 -2.52
N ASN A 56 57.02 -33.01 -1.77
CA ASN A 56 56.18 -31.91 -1.30
C ASN A 56 55.81 -31.01 -2.48
N THR A 57 54.51 -30.87 -2.73
CA THR A 57 53.95 -29.97 -3.75
C THR A 57 53.21 -28.78 -3.13
N GLY A 58 53.12 -28.72 -1.81
CA GLY A 58 52.53 -27.61 -1.06
C GLY A 58 53.56 -26.55 -0.67
N THR A 59 53.16 -25.65 0.23
CA THR A 59 54.03 -24.59 0.78
C THR A 59 54.74 -25.07 2.06
N SER A 60 55.75 -24.32 2.53
CA SER A 60 56.49 -24.65 3.77
C SER A 60 55.61 -24.71 5.02
N SER A 61 54.49 -23.98 5.05
CA SER A 61 53.52 -23.96 6.14
C SER A 61 52.37 -24.97 5.99
N LYS A 62 52.20 -25.58 4.81
CA LYS A 62 51.19 -26.61 4.54
C LYS A 62 51.74 -27.64 3.54
N VAL A 63 52.43 -28.63 4.09
CA VAL A 63 53.06 -29.72 3.33
C VAL A 63 51.99 -30.61 2.70
N VAL A 64 52.10 -30.86 1.39
CA VAL A 64 51.21 -31.74 0.62
C VAL A 64 52.05 -32.75 -0.13
N CYS A 65 51.92 -34.03 0.19
CA CYS A 65 52.83 -35.07 -0.27
C CYS A 65 52.20 -35.92 -1.36
N LYS A 66 52.74 -35.82 -2.59
CA LYS A 66 52.29 -36.59 -3.75
C LYS A 66 53.38 -37.57 -4.19
N ALA A 67 52.97 -38.75 -4.68
CA ALA A 67 53.92 -39.78 -5.10
C ALA A 67 54.88 -39.23 -6.17
N THR A 68 56.18 -39.37 -5.95
CA THR A 68 57.21 -38.72 -6.78
C THR A 68 57.15 -39.18 -8.24
N CYS A 69 56.87 -40.46 -8.52
CA CYS A 69 56.70 -40.95 -9.90
C CYS A 69 55.51 -40.32 -10.64
N SER A 70 54.49 -39.84 -9.92
CA SER A 70 53.32 -39.17 -10.52
C SER A 70 53.62 -37.71 -10.90
N ILE A 71 54.80 -37.20 -10.56
CA ILE A 71 55.25 -35.83 -10.86
C ILE A 71 56.45 -35.94 -11.78
N ASN A 72 56.29 -35.53 -13.04
CA ASN A 72 57.34 -35.54 -14.07
C ASN A 72 58.12 -36.89 -14.15
N ASN A 73 57.41 -38.02 -14.10
CA ASN A 73 57.95 -39.39 -14.11
C ASN A 73 59.07 -39.62 -13.06
N GLY A 74 59.02 -38.94 -11.91
CA GLY A 74 60.04 -39.02 -10.87
C GLY A 74 61.44 -38.57 -11.29
N GLY A 75 61.56 -37.80 -12.39
CA GLY A 75 62.83 -37.41 -12.99
C GLY A 75 63.46 -38.47 -13.90
N CYS A 76 62.78 -39.58 -14.16
CA CYS A 76 63.23 -40.60 -15.10
C CYS A 76 63.08 -40.14 -16.56
N ASP A 77 63.97 -40.63 -17.43
CA ASP A 77 63.85 -40.50 -18.88
C ASP A 77 62.43 -40.90 -19.37
N PRO A 78 61.83 -40.21 -20.36
CA PRO A 78 60.50 -40.55 -20.88
C PRO A 78 60.34 -42.01 -21.34
N ASN A 79 61.44 -42.63 -21.78
CA ASN A 79 61.50 -44.04 -22.18
C ASN A 79 61.91 -44.97 -21.04
N ALA A 80 61.96 -44.48 -19.80
CA ALA A 80 62.13 -45.26 -18.58
C ALA A 80 60.83 -45.35 -17.77
N ILE A 81 60.68 -46.47 -17.07
CA ILE A 81 59.65 -46.72 -16.07
C ILE A 81 60.18 -46.26 -14.72
N CYS A 82 59.44 -45.37 -14.07
CA CYS A 82 59.68 -44.93 -12.70
C CYS A 82 59.06 -45.92 -11.71
N SER A 83 59.85 -46.41 -10.77
CA SER A 83 59.39 -47.28 -9.68
C SER A 83 60.01 -46.83 -8.35
N GLN A 84 59.35 -47.10 -7.23
CA GLN A 84 59.95 -46.85 -5.92
C GLN A 84 61.00 -47.91 -5.62
N ASP A 85 62.22 -47.49 -5.29
CA ASP A 85 63.26 -48.42 -4.85
C ASP A 85 63.06 -48.72 -3.37
N SER A 86 62.79 -49.99 -3.04
CA SER A 86 62.62 -50.42 -1.65
C SER A 86 63.95 -50.56 -0.90
N CYS A 87 65.09 -50.51 -1.60
CA CYS A 87 66.42 -50.79 -1.06
C CYS A 87 67.33 -49.54 -0.95
N LYS A 88 66.97 -48.42 -1.58
CA LYS A 88 67.59 -47.10 -1.38
C LYS A 88 66.47 -46.08 -1.28
N ALA A 89 66.51 -45.16 -0.32
CA ALA A 89 65.43 -44.19 -0.08
C ALA A 89 65.27 -43.17 -1.24
N GLY A 90 64.74 -43.61 -2.39
CA GLY A 90 64.66 -42.85 -3.63
C GLY A 90 63.96 -43.59 -4.79
N ILE A 91 63.90 -42.94 -5.95
CA ILE A 91 63.27 -43.44 -7.18
C ILE A 91 64.24 -44.27 -8.02
N LYS A 92 63.78 -45.40 -8.57
CA LYS A 92 64.51 -46.22 -9.55
C LYS A 92 63.87 -46.09 -10.93
N CYS A 93 64.67 -45.66 -11.89
CA CYS A 93 64.32 -45.63 -13.30
C CYS A 93 64.83 -46.90 -13.99
N THR A 94 64.06 -47.52 -14.88
CA THR A 94 64.52 -48.65 -15.69
C THR A 94 63.97 -48.51 -17.10
N CYS A 95 64.79 -48.70 -18.13
CA CYS A 95 64.34 -48.53 -19.52
C CYS A 95 63.20 -49.48 -19.86
N LYS A 96 62.22 -48.97 -20.63
CA LYS A 96 61.15 -49.77 -21.21
C LYS A 96 61.75 -50.82 -22.17
N ILE A 97 61.03 -51.93 -22.38
CA ILE A 97 61.42 -52.97 -23.34
C ILE A 97 61.67 -52.31 -24.72
N GLY A 98 62.78 -52.66 -25.37
CA GLY A 98 63.22 -52.05 -26.63
C GLY A 98 64.16 -50.85 -26.48
N TYR A 99 64.45 -50.41 -25.25
CA TYR A 99 65.41 -49.34 -24.99
C TYR A 99 66.55 -49.86 -24.10
N THR A 100 67.77 -49.43 -24.41
CA THR A 100 68.96 -49.76 -23.64
C THR A 100 69.44 -48.53 -22.88
N ASN A 101 69.80 -48.70 -21.61
CA ASN A 101 70.40 -47.63 -20.83
C ASN A 101 71.81 -47.35 -21.39
N THR A 102 72.05 -46.11 -21.79
CA THR A 102 73.32 -45.68 -22.38
C THR A 102 74.16 -44.80 -21.45
N SER A 103 73.66 -44.53 -20.23
CA SER A 103 74.38 -43.78 -19.20
C SER A 103 74.98 -44.72 -18.15
N PRO A 104 76.29 -44.61 -17.84
CA PRO A 104 76.94 -45.42 -16.81
C PRO A 104 76.71 -44.92 -15.37
N SER A 105 75.88 -43.88 -15.14
CA SER A 105 75.60 -43.30 -13.81
C SER A 105 74.16 -43.53 -13.32
N SER A 106 73.84 -43.02 -12.12
CA SER A 106 72.51 -43.11 -11.50
C SER A 106 71.38 -42.37 -12.25
N THR A 107 71.70 -41.61 -13.30
CA THR A 107 70.70 -41.04 -14.23
C THR A 107 70.54 -41.96 -15.44
N VAL A 108 69.41 -42.67 -15.48
CA VAL A 108 69.09 -43.61 -16.57
C VAL A 108 68.71 -42.83 -17.83
N VAL A 109 69.41 -43.10 -18.94
CA VAL A 109 69.15 -42.49 -20.26
C VAL A 109 68.84 -43.61 -21.25
N CYS A 110 67.60 -43.67 -21.72
CA CYS A 110 67.08 -44.80 -22.48
C CYS A 110 67.05 -44.46 -23.96
N LYS A 111 68.00 -45.04 -24.70
CA LYS A 111 68.03 -44.94 -26.17
C LYS A 111 67.50 -46.21 -26.79
N ASP A 112 66.84 -46.07 -27.92
CA ASP A 112 66.34 -47.17 -28.72
C ASP A 112 67.47 -48.20 -28.97
N SER A 113 67.22 -49.44 -28.60
CA SER A 113 68.19 -50.52 -28.68
C SER A 113 68.63 -50.80 -30.12
N CYS A 114 67.77 -50.61 -31.13
CA CYS A 114 68.16 -50.79 -32.53
C CYS A 114 69.17 -49.73 -33.01
N ASN A 115 69.13 -48.53 -32.43
CA ASN A 115 70.09 -47.47 -32.74
C ASN A 115 71.43 -47.63 -32.02
N ILE A 116 71.54 -48.59 -31.10
CA ILE A 116 72.75 -48.88 -30.35
C ILE A 116 73.23 -50.29 -30.73
N ASN A 117 74.36 -50.38 -31.43
CA ASN A 117 74.94 -51.66 -31.88
C ASN A 117 73.95 -52.56 -32.66
N ASN A 118 73.09 -51.96 -33.50
CA ASN A 118 72.06 -52.64 -34.30
C ASN A 118 71.17 -53.60 -33.47
N GLY A 119 70.90 -53.29 -32.20
CA GLY A 119 70.13 -54.16 -31.30
C GLY A 119 70.75 -55.53 -31.03
N GLY A 120 72.02 -55.74 -31.37
CA GLY A 120 72.68 -57.05 -31.34
C GLY A 120 72.40 -57.94 -32.56
N CYS A 121 71.73 -57.40 -33.60
CA CYS A 121 71.46 -58.11 -34.85
C CYS A 121 72.71 -58.24 -35.74
N ASP A 122 72.75 -59.28 -36.57
CA ASP A 122 73.75 -59.45 -37.65
C ASP A 122 73.85 -58.17 -38.52
N PRO A 123 75.05 -57.78 -39.00
CA PRO A 123 75.21 -56.59 -39.85
C PRO A 123 74.33 -56.60 -41.12
N ASN A 124 74.01 -57.79 -41.63
CA ASN A 124 73.13 -58.01 -42.77
C ASN A 124 71.67 -58.26 -42.37
N ALA A 125 71.32 -58.09 -41.09
CA ALA A 125 69.96 -58.03 -40.58
C ALA A 125 69.56 -56.57 -40.26
N ALA A 126 68.28 -56.27 -40.49
CA ALA A 126 67.63 -55.06 -40.00
C ALA A 126 67.12 -55.33 -38.57
N CYS A 127 67.42 -54.40 -37.67
CA CYS A 127 66.84 -54.35 -36.35
C CYS A 127 65.52 -53.58 -36.40
N THR A 128 64.47 -54.15 -35.83
CA THR A 128 63.13 -53.55 -35.71
C THR A 128 62.54 -53.84 -34.34
N HIS A 129 61.46 -53.16 -33.97
CA HIS A 129 60.73 -53.47 -32.74
C HIS A 129 59.46 -54.27 -33.04
N ASP A 130 59.21 -55.30 -32.25
CA ASP A 130 57.96 -56.04 -32.27
C ASP A 130 56.79 -55.08 -31.95
N PRO A 131 55.76 -54.95 -32.81
CA PRO A 131 54.68 -53.98 -32.62
C PRO A 131 53.85 -54.20 -31.34
N SER A 132 53.85 -55.41 -30.77
CA SER A 132 53.02 -55.77 -29.63
C SER A 132 53.75 -55.69 -28.28
N THR A 133 55.06 -55.98 -28.27
CA THR A 133 55.87 -56.04 -27.04
C THR A 133 57.00 -55.01 -26.99
N ASN A 134 57.26 -54.33 -28.12
CA ASN A 134 58.39 -53.43 -28.34
C ASN A 134 59.78 -54.09 -28.18
N ALA A 135 59.86 -55.42 -28.13
CA ALA A 135 61.12 -56.15 -28.06
C ALA A 135 61.93 -56.01 -29.37
N VAL A 136 63.26 -56.08 -29.28
CA VAL A 136 64.14 -56.04 -30.47
C VAL A 136 63.97 -57.33 -31.29
N VAL A 137 63.70 -57.17 -32.58
CA VAL A 137 63.54 -58.23 -33.58
C VAL A 137 64.52 -58.01 -34.73
N CYS A 138 65.37 -59.01 -34.97
CA CYS A 138 66.32 -59.02 -36.07
C CYS A 138 65.75 -59.77 -37.27
N THR A 139 65.71 -59.15 -38.44
CA THR A 139 65.27 -59.81 -39.68
C THR A 139 66.29 -59.61 -40.77
N CYS A 140 66.70 -60.66 -41.49
CA CYS A 140 67.67 -60.52 -42.57
C CYS A 140 67.21 -59.54 -43.63
N LYS A 141 68.12 -58.63 -44.04
CA LYS A 141 67.88 -57.67 -45.12
C LYS A 141 67.61 -58.42 -46.42
N THR A 142 66.90 -57.75 -47.33
CA THR A 142 66.58 -58.25 -48.67
C THR A 142 67.79 -58.90 -49.37
N GLY A 143 67.58 -60.07 -49.97
CA GLY A 143 68.64 -60.82 -50.67
C GLY A 143 69.46 -61.74 -49.78
N PHE A 144 69.22 -61.75 -48.47
CA PHE A 144 69.85 -62.67 -47.51
C PHE A 144 68.81 -63.56 -46.83
N THR A 145 69.19 -64.78 -46.45
CA THR A 145 68.37 -65.74 -45.70
C THR A 145 68.99 -65.96 -44.33
N ASN A 146 68.14 -66.08 -43.29
CA ASN A 146 68.60 -66.45 -41.95
C ASN A 146 68.99 -67.92 -41.94
N ILE A 147 70.25 -68.20 -41.60
CA ILE A 147 70.79 -69.54 -41.42
C ILE A 147 71.14 -69.84 -39.95
N GLY A 148 70.94 -68.87 -39.06
CA GLY A 148 71.14 -68.99 -37.61
C GLY A 148 69.90 -69.50 -36.87
N SER A 149 69.99 -69.57 -35.54
CA SER A 149 68.86 -69.93 -34.67
C SER A 149 67.91 -68.74 -34.42
N SER A 150 66.73 -68.98 -33.89
CA SER A 150 65.74 -67.94 -33.56
C SER A 150 66.23 -66.91 -32.53
N SER A 151 67.20 -67.27 -31.69
CA SER A 151 67.81 -66.39 -30.68
C SER A 151 69.08 -65.68 -31.17
N LYS A 152 69.63 -66.04 -32.34
CA LYS A 152 70.79 -65.39 -32.95
C LYS A 152 70.72 -65.48 -34.47
N VAL A 153 70.16 -64.43 -35.08
CA VAL A 153 70.00 -64.31 -36.54
C VAL A 153 71.37 -64.17 -37.21
N VAL A 154 71.61 -64.95 -38.27
CA VAL A 154 72.83 -64.92 -39.10
C VAL A 154 72.41 -64.92 -40.57
N CYS A 155 72.86 -63.95 -41.36
CA CYS A 155 72.29 -63.70 -42.70
C CYS A 155 73.29 -63.99 -43.84
N GLN A 156 72.92 -64.88 -44.77
CA GLN A 156 73.75 -65.25 -45.95
C GLN A 156 73.04 -64.96 -47.28
N ALA A 157 73.78 -64.51 -48.30
CA ALA A 157 73.23 -64.10 -49.60
C ALA A 157 72.58 -65.26 -50.38
N LYS A 158 71.34 -65.05 -50.84
CA LYS A 158 70.48 -66.05 -51.49
C LYS A 158 71.01 -66.56 -52.84
N CYS A 159 71.64 -65.73 -53.70
CA CYS A 159 72.18 -66.19 -55.00
C CYS A 159 73.37 -67.18 -54.88
N ARG A 160 74.01 -67.28 -53.71
CA ARG A 160 75.13 -68.23 -53.48
C ARG A 160 74.67 -69.64 -53.12
N ILE A 161 73.35 -69.85 -52.99
CA ILE A 161 72.73 -71.14 -52.69
C ILE A 161 71.79 -71.46 -53.88
N ASN A 162 72.07 -72.53 -54.62
CA ASN A 162 71.27 -73.02 -55.76
C ASN A 162 70.86 -71.94 -56.81
N ASN A 163 71.81 -71.06 -57.20
CA ASN A 163 71.60 -69.93 -58.13
C ASN A 163 70.37 -69.05 -57.79
N GLY A 164 70.03 -68.91 -56.51
CA GLY A 164 68.86 -68.16 -56.05
C GLY A 164 67.50 -68.69 -56.54
N GLY A 165 67.45 -69.93 -57.07
CA GLY A 165 66.27 -70.51 -57.72
C GLY A 165 66.07 -70.10 -59.19
N CYS A 166 67.05 -69.42 -59.81
CA CYS A 166 66.99 -69.00 -61.21
C CYS A 166 67.27 -70.15 -62.19
N ASP A 167 66.61 -70.11 -63.35
CA ASP A 167 66.87 -70.99 -64.51
C ASP A 167 68.36 -70.95 -64.93
N PRO A 168 68.97 -72.05 -65.38
CA PRO A 168 70.39 -72.11 -65.79
C PRO A 168 70.79 -71.10 -66.87
N ASN A 169 69.84 -70.63 -67.70
CA ASN A 169 70.09 -69.64 -68.75
C ASN A 169 69.81 -68.18 -68.31
N ALA A 170 69.51 -67.95 -67.04
CA ALA A 170 69.31 -66.62 -66.46
C ALA A 170 70.44 -66.23 -65.48
N ILE A 171 70.72 -64.93 -65.41
CA ILE A 171 71.70 -64.39 -64.46
C ILE A 171 70.96 -64.02 -63.15
N CYS A 172 71.35 -64.63 -62.02
CA CYS A 172 70.86 -64.28 -60.68
C CYS A 172 71.53 -63.01 -60.19
N SER A 173 70.75 -61.97 -59.91
CA SER A 173 71.21 -60.77 -59.22
C SER A 173 70.24 -60.38 -58.09
N PRO A 174 70.71 -59.67 -57.05
CA PRO A 174 69.83 -59.18 -55.99
C PRO A 174 68.85 -58.15 -56.55
N ASP A 175 67.54 -58.33 -56.31
CA ASP A 175 66.54 -57.30 -56.68
C ASP A 175 66.37 -56.29 -55.55
N SER A 176 66.65 -55.03 -55.82
CA SER A 176 66.44 -53.93 -54.88
C SER A 176 64.99 -53.45 -54.80
N CYS A 177 64.08 -53.95 -55.65
CA CYS A 177 62.70 -53.43 -55.76
C CYS A 177 61.62 -54.31 -55.10
N MET A 178 61.77 -55.64 -55.01
CA MET A 178 60.72 -56.54 -54.50
C MET A 178 61.13 -57.52 -53.40
N ALA A 179 62.13 -57.19 -52.59
CA ALA A 179 62.54 -58.03 -51.46
C ALA A 179 62.91 -59.50 -51.85
N GLY A 180 63.53 -59.72 -53.02
CA GLY A 180 63.76 -61.06 -53.59
C GLY A 180 64.98 -61.20 -54.53
N ILE A 181 65.05 -62.33 -55.25
CA ILE A 181 66.07 -62.63 -56.28
C ILE A 181 65.56 -62.17 -57.66
N LYS A 182 66.38 -61.46 -58.44
CA LYS A 182 66.10 -61.10 -59.84
C LYS A 182 66.80 -62.07 -60.79
N CYS A 183 66.04 -62.77 -61.60
CA CYS A 183 66.59 -63.57 -62.70
C CYS A 183 66.45 -62.77 -64.01
N THR A 184 67.57 -62.39 -64.64
CA THR A 184 67.54 -61.59 -65.89
C THR A 184 67.91 -62.46 -67.10
N CYS A 185 67.05 -62.46 -68.13
CA CYS A 185 67.26 -63.21 -69.37
C CYS A 185 68.02 -62.39 -70.43
N LYS A 186 68.70 -63.10 -71.34
CA LYS A 186 69.63 -62.50 -72.30
C LYS A 186 69.00 -61.78 -73.51
N THR A 187 67.66 -61.72 -73.68
CA THR A 187 66.96 -60.95 -74.74
C THR A 187 65.58 -60.42 -74.27
N ALA A 188 65.20 -59.14 -74.57
CA ALA A 188 64.04 -58.45 -73.97
C ALA A 188 63.10 -57.77 -75.01
N ASN A 189 61.78 -57.98 -74.89
CA ASN A 189 60.75 -57.57 -75.86
C ASN A 189 60.05 -56.21 -75.56
N CYS A 190 60.17 -55.61 -74.36
CA CYS A 190 59.52 -54.34 -74.00
C CYS A 190 60.12 -53.09 -74.70
N LEU A 191 61.32 -53.21 -75.28
CA LEU A 191 62.03 -52.12 -75.95
C LEU A 191 61.50 -51.84 -77.36
N ILE A 192 60.66 -52.73 -77.89
CA ILE A 192 60.03 -52.59 -79.20
C ILE A 192 58.53 -52.33 -78.97
N ASN A 193 58.03 -51.19 -79.47
CA ASN A 193 56.62 -50.79 -79.42
C ASN A 193 55.94 -50.90 -78.02
N ASN A 194 56.67 -50.54 -76.95
CA ASN A 194 56.21 -50.66 -75.55
C ASN A 194 55.63 -52.05 -75.20
N GLY A 195 56.16 -53.12 -75.82
CA GLY A 195 55.64 -54.48 -75.67
C GLY A 195 54.21 -54.70 -76.18
N GLY A 196 53.63 -53.75 -76.93
CA GLY A 196 52.21 -53.75 -77.32
C GLY A 196 51.26 -53.09 -76.31
N CYS A 197 51.80 -52.46 -75.26
CA CYS A 197 51.01 -51.72 -74.27
C CYS A 197 50.57 -50.33 -74.77
N ASP A 198 49.40 -49.87 -74.31
CA ASP A 198 48.91 -48.50 -74.50
C ASP A 198 49.99 -47.44 -74.14
N PRO A 199 50.09 -46.31 -74.86
CA PRO A 199 51.08 -45.26 -74.59
C PRO A 199 51.03 -44.67 -73.17
N ASN A 200 49.86 -44.72 -72.51
CA ASN A 200 49.63 -44.32 -71.12
C ASN A 200 49.75 -45.49 -70.13
N ALA A 201 50.18 -46.66 -70.60
CA ALA A 201 50.55 -47.81 -69.77
C ALA A 201 52.08 -47.95 -69.67
N ILE A 202 52.52 -48.42 -68.50
CA ILE A 202 53.86 -48.88 -68.20
C ILE A 202 53.93 -50.37 -68.58
N CYS A 203 54.84 -50.73 -69.47
CA CYS A 203 55.11 -52.10 -69.87
C CYS A 203 56.10 -52.77 -68.91
N SER A 204 55.70 -53.90 -68.33
CA SER A 204 56.51 -54.79 -67.49
C SER A 204 56.45 -56.21 -68.04
N GLN A 205 57.55 -56.97 -68.03
CA GLN A 205 57.56 -58.36 -68.50
C GLN A 205 57.88 -59.30 -67.32
N ASP A 206 56.95 -60.20 -67.00
CA ASP A 206 57.08 -61.17 -65.92
C ASP A 206 57.50 -62.54 -66.50
N SER A 207 58.81 -62.74 -66.64
CA SER A 207 59.48 -64.00 -67.03
C SER A 207 59.51 -64.36 -68.54
N CYS A 208 60.52 -65.16 -68.91
CA CYS A 208 60.97 -65.39 -70.29
C CYS A 208 60.19 -66.47 -71.05
N LYS A 209 58.95 -66.75 -70.59
CA LYS A 209 57.91 -67.41 -71.36
C LYS A 209 56.76 -66.40 -71.52
N ALA A 210 56.68 -65.82 -72.72
CA ALA A 210 55.61 -65.00 -73.27
C ALA A 210 54.53 -64.47 -72.28
N GLY A 211 54.72 -63.24 -71.80
CA GLY A 211 53.67 -62.46 -71.13
C GLY A 211 54.11 -61.01 -70.90
N ILE A 212 53.76 -60.11 -71.83
CA ILE A 212 53.87 -58.66 -71.58
C ILE A 212 52.72 -58.25 -70.66
N LYS A 213 53.02 -57.51 -69.59
CA LYS A 213 52.03 -56.94 -68.66
C LYS A 213 52.05 -55.43 -68.74
N CYS A 214 50.90 -54.83 -68.99
CA CYS A 214 50.72 -53.39 -69.11
C CYS A 214 49.97 -52.85 -67.89
N THR A 215 50.46 -51.79 -67.25
CA THR A 215 49.78 -51.14 -66.10
C THR A 215 49.64 -49.65 -66.34
N CYS A 216 48.45 -49.08 -66.19
CA CYS A 216 48.25 -47.64 -66.45
C CYS A 216 49.09 -46.74 -65.53
N LYS A 217 49.60 -45.64 -66.09
CA LYS A 217 50.28 -44.58 -65.33
C LYS A 217 49.34 -43.95 -64.29
N THR A 218 49.88 -43.37 -63.23
CA THR A 218 49.10 -42.64 -62.21
C THR A 218 48.17 -41.60 -62.84
N GLY A 219 46.90 -41.59 -62.43
CA GLY A 219 45.87 -40.72 -63.03
C GLY A 219 45.18 -41.32 -64.26
N TYR A 220 45.50 -42.55 -64.67
CA TYR A 220 44.81 -43.31 -65.72
C TYR A 220 44.26 -44.63 -65.16
N THR A 221 43.07 -45.01 -65.61
CA THR A 221 42.40 -46.27 -65.24
C THR A 221 42.36 -47.20 -66.45
N ASN A 222 42.61 -48.50 -66.22
CA ASN A 222 42.48 -49.50 -67.28
C ASN A 222 40.99 -49.71 -67.61
N THR A 223 40.61 -49.38 -68.83
CA THR A 223 39.27 -49.59 -69.39
C THR A 223 39.20 -50.75 -70.38
N GLY A 224 40.34 -51.36 -70.67
CA GLY A 224 40.46 -52.55 -71.50
C GLY A 224 40.40 -53.85 -70.67
N ASN A 225 40.85 -54.94 -71.25
CA ASN A 225 40.94 -56.24 -70.57
C ASN A 225 42.41 -56.60 -70.25
N SER A 226 42.64 -57.74 -69.62
CA SER A 226 43.98 -58.21 -69.24
C SER A 226 44.94 -58.46 -70.42
N SER A 227 44.41 -58.64 -71.63
CA SER A 227 45.19 -58.89 -72.86
C SER A 227 45.35 -57.65 -73.76
N ASN A 228 44.52 -56.63 -73.55
CA ASN A 228 44.55 -55.35 -74.27
C ASN A 228 44.23 -54.23 -73.28
N VAL A 229 45.27 -53.74 -72.60
CA VAL A 229 45.16 -52.68 -71.59
C VAL A 229 45.00 -51.36 -72.31
N VAL A 230 43.89 -50.65 -72.03
CA VAL A 230 43.58 -49.34 -72.60
C VAL A 230 43.48 -48.35 -71.46
N CYS A 231 44.39 -47.38 -71.43
CA CYS A 231 44.53 -46.47 -70.31
C CYS A 231 43.87 -45.12 -70.64
N LYS A 232 42.70 -44.88 -70.04
CA LYS A 232 41.99 -43.60 -70.13
C LYS A 232 42.23 -42.79 -68.86
N ALA A 233 42.25 -41.47 -68.99
CA ALA A 233 42.37 -40.59 -67.83
C ALA A 233 41.27 -40.93 -66.81
N THR A 234 41.65 -41.15 -65.55
CA THR A 234 40.75 -41.63 -64.49
C THR A 234 39.55 -40.72 -64.32
N CYS A 235 39.73 -39.40 -64.38
CA CYS A 235 38.62 -38.44 -64.29
C CYS A 235 37.65 -38.50 -65.48
N SER A 236 38.07 -39.03 -66.63
CA SER A 236 37.20 -39.24 -67.81
C SER A 236 36.39 -40.55 -67.73
N VAL A 237 36.66 -41.38 -66.73
CA VAL A 237 35.99 -42.67 -66.51
C VAL A 237 35.26 -42.61 -65.17
N ASN A 238 33.92 -42.61 -65.20
CA ASN A 238 33.09 -42.52 -63.99
C ASN A 238 33.51 -41.39 -63.02
N ASN A 239 33.93 -40.23 -63.55
CA ASN A 239 34.43 -39.08 -62.76
C ASN A 239 35.55 -39.46 -61.76
N GLY A 240 36.37 -40.46 -62.07
CA GLY A 240 37.39 -41.00 -61.16
C GLY A 240 36.85 -41.62 -59.88
N GLY A 241 35.54 -41.93 -59.81
CA GLY A 241 34.88 -42.35 -58.57
C GLY A 241 34.52 -41.20 -57.63
N CYS A 242 34.69 -39.94 -58.06
CA CYS A 242 34.18 -38.78 -57.34
C CYS A 242 32.65 -38.71 -57.42
N HIS A 243 32.01 -38.16 -56.38
CA HIS A 243 30.57 -37.87 -56.36
C HIS A 243 30.13 -37.08 -57.62
N PRO A 244 28.89 -37.25 -58.13
CA PRO A 244 28.41 -36.54 -59.33
C PRO A 244 28.51 -35.00 -59.25
N ASN A 245 28.41 -34.46 -58.03
CA ASN A 245 28.57 -33.04 -57.73
C ASN A 245 30.00 -32.64 -57.28
N ALA A 246 30.99 -33.50 -57.53
CA ALA A 246 32.41 -33.20 -57.34
C ALA A 246 33.14 -33.11 -58.69
N ILE A 247 34.16 -32.27 -58.72
CA ILE A 247 35.14 -32.15 -59.79
C ILE A 247 36.30 -33.08 -59.46
N CYS A 248 36.60 -34.00 -60.37
CA CYS A 248 37.81 -34.81 -60.32
C CYS A 248 38.98 -34.04 -60.96
N SER A 249 40.09 -33.92 -60.25
CA SER A 249 41.35 -33.37 -60.78
C SER A 249 42.54 -34.29 -60.48
N PRO A 250 43.62 -34.27 -61.29
CA PRO A 250 44.82 -35.05 -61.00
C PRO A 250 45.46 -34.63 -59.67
N HIS A 251 45.96 -35.59 -58.89
CA HIS A 251 46.67 -35.31 -57.64
C HIS A 251 47.87 -36.23 -57.46
N SER A 252 48.94 -35.71 -56.85
CA SER A 252 50.23 -36.40 -56.67
C SER A 252 50.25 -37.46 -55.56
N CYS A 253 49.12 -37.80 -54.93
CA CYS A 253 49.06 -38.80 -53.85
C CYS A 253 47.77 -39.64 -53.93
N MET A 254 47.80 -40.83 -53.30
CA MET A 254 46.87 -41.98 -53.33
C MET A 254 45.85 -42.03 -54.49
N ALA A 255 46.04 -43.01 -55.39
CA ALA A 255 45.25 -43.28 -56.60
C ALA A 255 45.33 -42.24 -57.74
N GLY A 256 46.00 -41.09 -57.53
CA GLY A 256 46.32 -40.15 -58.61
C GLY A 256 45.25 -39.10 -58.91
N ILE A 257 44.23 -38.94 -58.04
CA ILE A 257 43.10 -38.02 -58.23
C ILE A 257 42.68 -37.33 -56.92
N LYS A 258 42.10 -36.13 -57.01
CA LYS A 258 41.44 -35.37 -55.94
C LYS A 258 40.01 -35.05 -56.35
N CYS A 259 39.05 -35.36 -55.47
CA CYS A 259 37.67 -34.95 -55.63
C CYS A 259 37.43 -33.65 -54.83
N THR A 260 36.91 -32.60 -55.46
CA THR A 260 36.51 -31.36 -54.79
C THR A 260 35.07 -31.03 -55.16
N CYS A 261 34.20 -30.72 -54.21
CA CYS A 261 32.81 -30.37 -54.53
C CYS A 261 32.72 -29.17 -55.49
N LYS A 262 31.79 -29.21 -56.43
CA LYS A 262 31.45 -28.09 -57.30
C LYS A 262 31.00 -26.90 -56.44
N THR A 263 31.12 -25.67 -56.97
CA THR A 263 30.62 -24.48 -56.29
C THR A 263 29.14 -24.65 -55.91
N GLY A 264 28.78 -24.26 -54.69
CA GLY A 264 27.44 -24.46 -54.13
C GLY A 264 27.19 -25.83 -53.48
N TYR A 265 28.20 -26.71 -53.46
CA TYR A 265 28.15 -27.96 -52.71
C TYR A 265 29.27 -28.02 -51.66
N THR A 266 28.98 -28.61 -50.51
CA THR A 266 29.96 -28.81 -49.43
C THR A 266 30.20 -30.30 -49.19
N ASN A 267 31.42 -30.64 -48.75
CA ASN A 267 31.77 -32.01 -48.45
C ASN A 267 31.18 -32.43 -47.10
N THR A 268 30.19 -33.33 -47.13
CA THR A 268 29.59 -33.96 -45.95
C THR A 268 30.15 -35.35 -45.67
N GLY A 269 31.02 -35.86 -46.55
CA GLY A 269 31.65 -37.17 -46.41
C GLY A 269 32.84 -37.17 -45.45
N VAL A 270 33.13 -38.34 -44.88
CA VAL A 270 34.31 -38.58 -44.05
C VAL A 270 35.45 -39.09 -44.96
N SER A 271 36.67 -38.59 -44.77
CA SER A 271 37.85 -39.01 -45.56
C SER A 271 38.01 -40.54 -45.53
N PRO A 272 38.25 -41.23 -46.67
CA PRO A 272 38.65 -40.71 -47.99
C PRO A 272 37.49 -40.45 -48.98
N THR A 273 36.23 -40.62 -48.58
CA THR A 273 35.07 -40.45 -49.47
C THR A 273 34.57 -39.00 -49.46
N VAL A 274 34.49 -38.39 -50.64
CA VAL A 274 33.91 -37.04 -50.82
C VAL A 274 32.44 -37.20 -51.20
N THR A 275 31.55 -36.72 -50.33
CA THR A 275 30.10 -36.67 -50.58
C THR A 275 29.69 -35.21 -50.64
N CYS A 276 29.10 -34.77 -51.76
CA CYS A 276 28.79 -33.36 -51.98
C CYS A 276 27.29 -33.11 -51.85
N SER A 277 26.89 -32.40 -50.80
CA SER A 277 25.51 -31.96 -50.55
C SER A 277 25.38 -30.47 -50.82
N GLU A 278 24.19 -30.01 -51.20
CA GLU A 278 23.95 -28.58 -51.43
C GLU A 278 24.31 -27.76 -50.19
N SER A 279 25.12 -26.72 -50.37
CA SER A 279 25.70 -25.98 -49.26
C SER A 279 24.63 -25.35 -48.37
N CYS A 280 23.55 -24.79 -48.94
CA CYS A 280 22.47 -24.18 -48.14
C CYS A 280 21.67 -25.21 -47.32
N ALA A 281 21.58 -26.46 -47.79
CA ALA A 281 20.91 -27.53 -47.05
C ALA A 281 21.73 -28.01 -45.82
N VAL A 282 23.04 -27.70 -45.78
CA VAL A 282 23.95 -28.12 -44.73
C VAL A 282 24.33 -26.90 -43.88
N ASN A 283 23.88 -26.87 -42.62
CA ASN A 283 24.19 -25.80 -41.67
C ASN A 283 23.92 -24.39 -42.24
N ASN A 284 22.82 -24.23 -43.00
CA ASN A 284 22.43 -22.97 -43.65
C ASN A 284 23.55 -22.34 -44.50
N GLY A 285 24.41 -23.14 -45.14
CA GLY A 285 25.57 -22.64 -45.88
C GLY A 285 26.64 -21.93 -45.05
N GLY A 286 26.57 -22.02 -43.72
CA GLY A 286 27.39 -21.24 -42.79
C GLY A 286 26.89 -19.81 -42.56
N CYS A 287 25.69 -19.48 -43.04
CA CYS A 287 25.03 -18.19 -42.77
C CYS A 287 24.59 -18.07 -41.30
N ASP A 288 24.45 -16.83 -40.83
CA ASP A 288 23.84 -16.52 -39.53
C ASP A 288 22.45 -17.20 -39.39
N PRO A 289 22.04 -17.66 -38.20
CA PRO A 289 20.71 -18.25 -38.00
C PRO A 289 19.54 -17.36 -38.43
N ASN A 290 19.71 -16.03 -38.37
CA ASN A 290 18.71 -15.05 -38.82
C ASN A 290 18.92 -14.60 -40.29
N ALA A 291 19.81 -15.26 -41.02
CA ALA A 291 19.99 -15.09 -42.46
C ALA A 291 19.36 -16.26 -43.24
N GLU A 292 18.88 -15.96 -44.44
CA GLU A 292 18.49 -16.94 -45.43
C GLU A 292 19.68 -17.22 -46.36
N CYS A 293 19.95 -18.51 -46.58
CA CYS A 293 20.96 -18.96 -47.52
C CYS A 293 20.36 -19.14 -48.91
N SER A 294 21.00 -18.55 -49.91
CA SER A 294 20.66 -18.74 -51.32
C SER A 294 21.91 -18.94 -52.17
N HIS A 295 21.71 -19.33 -53.43
CA HIS A 295 22.79 -19.49 -54.40
C HIS A 295 22.84 -18.29 -55.35
N ARG A 296 24.05 -17.77 -55.57
CA ARG A 296 24.27 -16.72 -56.58
C ARG A 296 24.04 -17.27 -57.99
N LEU A 297 23.29 -16.53 -58.80
CA LEU A 297 22.97 -16.92 -60.18
C LEU A 297 24.20 -17.10 -61.08
N SER A 298 25.31 -16.38 -60.83
CA SER A 298 26.47 -16.38 -61.72
C SER A 298 27.41 -17.58 -61.57
N ASP A 299 27.59 -18.12 -60.36
CA ASP A 299 28.53 -19.21 -60.10
C ASP A 299 28.06 -20.23 -59.06
N PHE A 300 26.78 -20.14 -58.64
CA PHE A 300 26.17 -21.02 -57.66
C PHE A 300 26.80 -20.96 -56.25
N GLY A 301 27.62 -19.95 -55.96
CA GLY A 301 28.20 -19.73 -54.62
C GLY A 301 27.16 -19.36 -53.57
N VAL A 302 27.45 -19.68 -52.30
CA VAL A 302 26.59 -19.34 -51.15
C VAL A 302 26.50 -17.83 -50.97
N VAL A 303 25.28 -17.34 -50.79
CA VAL A 303 24.95 -15.96 -50.44
C VAL A 303 24.08 -16.01 -49.19
N CYS A 304 24.42 -15.17 -48.20
CA CYS A 304 23.64 -15.02 -46.98
C CYS A 304 22.96 -13.65 -47.01
N GLU A 305 21.65 -13.61 -46.81
CA GLU A 305 20.91 -12.35 -46.71
C GLU A 305 20.11 -12.35 -45.41
N CYS A 306 20.16 -11.25 -44.65
CA CYS A 306 19.38 -11.18 -43.41
C CYS A 306 17.89 -11.26 -43.72
N ARG A 307 17.16 -12.05 -42.93
CA ARG A 307 15.70 -12.12 -43.04
C ARG A 307 15.09 -10.75 -42.78
N VAL A 308 13.89 -10.53 -43.30
CA VAL A 308 13.13 -9.30 -43.06
C VAL A 308 13.06 -9.03 -41.54
N GLY A 309 13.31 -7.78 -41.15
CA GLY A 309 13.40 -7.36 -39.76
C GLY A 309 14.78 -7.46 -39.12
N TYR A 310 15.76 -8.09 -39.78
CA TYR A 310 17.15 -8.10 -39.36
C TYR A 310 18.02 -7.28 -40.32
N VAL A 311 19.09 -6.70 -39.78
CA VAL A 311 20.07 -5.91 -40.55
C VAL A 311 21.45 -6.53 -40.44
N ASN A 312 22.19 -6.48 -41.55
CA ASN A 312 23.57 -6.97 -41.57
C ASN A 312 24.49 -5.99 -40.82
N VAL A 313 24.98 -6.43 -39.67
CA VAL A 313 25.99 -5.71 -38.85
C VAL A 313 27.40 -6.29 -39.02
N GLY A 314 27.54 -7.31 -39.87
CA GLY A 314 28.80 -7.96 -40.22
C GLY A 314 29.44 -7.38 -41.48
N THR A 315 30.27 -8.19 -42.14
CA THR A 315 30.87 -7.84 -43.44
C THR A 315 30.17 -8.58 -44.57
N ALA A 316 30.42 -8.22 -45.82
CA ALA A 316 29.88 -8.95 -46.98
C ALA A 316 30.32 -10.42 -47.04
N ALA A 317 31.49 -10.76 -46.47
CA ALA A 317 32.03 -12.12 -46.42
C ALA A 317 31.59 -12.91 -45.17
N LEU A 318 31.13 -12.23 -44.12
CA LEU A 318 30.64 -12.83 -42.88
C LEU A 318 29.42 -12.04 -42.41
N VAL A 319 28.27 -12.36 -43.00
CA VAL A 319 26.99 -11.76 -42.67
C VAL A 319 26.63 -12.10 -41.23
N LYS A 320 26.32 -11.08 -40.43
CA LYS A 320 25.80 -11.20 -39.08
C LYS A 320 24.53 -10.40 -38.98
N CYS A 321 23.45 -11.03 -38.55
CA CYS A 321 22.14 -10.42 -38.57
C CYS A 321 21.72 -10.02 -37.17
N SER A 322 21.59 -8.72 -36.93
CA SER A 322 21.06 -8.16 -35.69
C SER A 322 19.63 -7.70 -35.90
N ASP A 323 18.80 -7.78 -34.87
CA ASP A 323 17.43 -7.27 -34.91
C ASP A 323 17.46 -5.78 -35.30
N GLY A 324 16.65 -5.42 -36.29
CA GLY A 324 16.59 -4.06 -36.83
C GLY A 324 16.31 -3.01 -35.77
N CYS A 325 15.55 -3.34 -34.71
CA CYS A 325 15.27 -2.38 -33.64
C CYS A 325 16.50 -2.02 -32.81
N TYR A 326 17.51 -2.88 -32.71
CA TYR A 326 18.76 -2.56 -32.01
C TYR A 326 19.71 -1.71 -32.84
N VAL A 327 19.43 -1.51 -34.13
CA VAL A 327 20.27 -0.74 -35.04
C VAL A 327 19.49 0.47 -35.54
N ASN A 328 19.93 1.67 -35.16
CA ASN A 328 19.28 2.92 -35.53
C ASN A 328 17.76 2.94 -35.25
N ASN A 329 17.32 2.31 -34.15
CA ASN A 329 15.91 2.21 -33.74
C ASN A 329 15.00 1.67 -34.87
N GLY A 330 15.47 0.75 -35.71
CA GLY A 330 14.71 0.22 -36.85
C GLY A 330 14.34 1.26 -37.92
N GLY A 331 15.00 2.41 -37.93
CA GLY A 331 14.65 3.54 -38.79
C GLY A 331 13.47 4.37 -38.28
N CYS A 332 12.98 4.11 -37.06
CA CYS A 332 11.92 4.90 -36.45
C CYS A 332 12.42 6.31 -36.08
N GLY A 333 11.59 7.32 -36.36
CA GLY A 333 11.90 8.72 -36.05
C GLY A 333 12.07 9.00 -34.54
N SER A 334 12.46 10.23 -34.20
CA SER A 334 12.55 10.66 -32.80
C SER A 334 11.17 10.57 -32.11
N ASN A 335 11.17 10.18 -30.84
CA ASN A 335 9.97 9.93 -30.03
C ASN A 335 9.07 8.78 -30.54
N ALA A 336 9.63 7.88 -31.33
CA ALA A 336 9.01 6.61 -31.70
C ALA A 336 9.78 5.43 -31.07
N VAL A 337 9.04 4.38 -30.71
CA VAL A 337 9.59 3.10 -30.26
C VAL A 337 9.53 2.11 -31.42
N CYS A 338 10.63 1.37 -31.60
CA CYS A 338 10.69 0.27 -32.53
C CYS A 338 10.20 -1.03 -31.88
N SER A 339 9.46 -1.81 -32.64
CA SER A 339 9.07 -3.17 -32.28
C SER A 339 9.27 -4.10 -33.48
N HIS A 340 9.68 -5.33 -33.20
CA HIS A 340 9.85 -6.36 -34.21
C HIS A 340 8.81 -7.46 -33.98
N ASP A 341 7.89 -7.64 -34.93
CA ASP A 341 6.89 -8.69 -34.88
C ASP A 341 7.47 -9.99 -35.46
N PHE A 342 7.81 -10.94 -34.61
CA PHE A 342 8.36 -12.24 -35.01
C PHE A 342 7.38 -13.13 -35.79
N ARG A 343 6.08 -12.81 -35.85
CA ARG A 343 5.10 -13.53 -36.69
C ARG A 343 5.09 -13.01 -38.11
N THR A 344 5.12 -11.69 -38.30
CA THR A 344 5.09 -11.09 -39.64
C THR A 344 6.49 -10.82 -40.19
N MET A 345 7.53 -10.89 -39.35
CA MET A 345 8.93 -10.51 -39.65
C MET A 345 9.05 -9.06 -40.12
N VAL A 346 8.27 -8.15 -39.54
CA VAL A 346 8.23 -6.72 -39.91
C VAL A 346 8.67 -5.84 -38.75
N ILE A 347 9.48 -4.81 -39.05
CA ILE A 347 9.80 -3.72 -38.13
C ILE A 347 8.65 -2.72 -38.14
N GLN A 348 8.11 -2.42 -36.96
CA GLN A 348 7.03 -1.47 -36.77
C GLN A 348 7.48 -0.37 -35.83
N CYS A 349 7.16 0.87 -36.21
CA CYS A 349 7.36 2.04 -35.39
C CYS A 349 6.02 2.46 -34.79
N ALA A 350 6.02 2.80 -33.51
CA ALA A 350 4.88 3.41 -32.84
C ALA A 350 5.33 4.65 -32.08
N CYS A 351 4.48 5.68 -31.99
CA CYS A 351 4.83 6.84 -31.17
C CYS A 351 4.90 6.45 -29.70
N MET A 352 5.87 7.02 -28.99
CA MET A 352 5.93 6.92 -27.53
C MET A 352 4.65 7.52 -26.94
N VAL A 353 4.29 7.08 -25.72
CA VAL A 353 3.17 7.67 -24.98
C VAL A 353 3.33 9.18 -24.93
N GLY A 354 2.24 9.93 -25.13
CA GLY A 354 2.22 11.40 -25.22
C GLY A 354 2.62 11.99 -26.57
N TYR A 355 2.95 11.17 -27.56
CA TYR A 355 3.13 11.61 -28.94
C TYR A 355 2.07 10.99 -29.85
N THR A 356 1.67 11.73 -30.88
CA THR A 356 0.72 11.28 -31.89
C THR A 356 1.34 11.30 -33.28
N ASN A 357 0.87 10.41 -34.15
CA ASN A 357 1.31 10.36 -35.53
C ASN A 357 0.71 11.53 -36.32
N SER A 358 1.54 12.48 -36.72
CA SER A 358 1.18 13.61 -37.59
C SER A 358 1.59 13.40 -39.06
N GLY A 359 2.11 12.22 -39.40
CA GLY A 359 2.60 11.90 -40.73
C GLY A 359 1.53 11.33 -41.67
N ASN A 360 1.81 11.40 -42.97
CA ASN A 360 0.93 10.87 -44.01
C ASN A 360 1.28 9.41 -44.33
N GLY A 361 0.54 8.46 -43.76
CA GLY A 361 0.42 7.04 -44.20
C GLY A 361 1.67 6.14 -44.13
N SER A 362 2.83 6.63 -44.54
CA SER A 362 4.07 5.84 -44.73
C SER A 362 5.26 6.37 -43.94
N ASN A 363 5.19 7.59 -43.41
CA ASN A 363 6.26 8.20 -42.62
C ASN A 363 5.72 8.57 -41.24
N LEU A 364 5.99 7.73 -40.23
CA LEU A 364 5.57 7.99 -38.85
C LEU A 364 6.29 9.26 -38.34
N MET A 365 5.52 10.32 -38.08
CA MET A 365 6.03 11.54 -37.49
C MET A 365 5.41 11.71 -36.10
N CYS A 366 6.20 11.47 -35.06
CA CYS A 366 5.72 11.56 -33.68
C CYS A 366 5.84 12.99 -33.17
N THR A 367 4.72 13.70 -33.16
CA THR A 367 4.61 15.06 -32.63
C THR A 367 3.99 15.01 -31.25
N ASP A 368 4.45 15.89 -30.35
CA ASP A 368 3.85 16.12 -29.04
C ASP A 368 2.33 16.24 -29.18
N SER A 369 1.60 15.35 -28.52
CA SER A 369 0.15 15.28 -28.64
C SER A 369 -0.52 16.59 -28.22
N CYS A 370 0.01 17.32 -27.24
CA CYS A 370 -0.57 18.60 -26.84
C CYS A 370 -0.44 19.69 -27.91
N LYS A 371 0.52 19.56 -28.84
CA LYS A 371 0.65 20.49 -29.99
C LYS A 371 -0.29 20.17 -31.14
N VAL A 372 -0.89 18.99 -31.15
CA VAL A 372 -1.82 18.53 -32.19
C VAL A 372 -3.22 18.48 -31.60
N ASN A 373 -4.11 19.36 -32.07
CA ASN A 373 -5.49 19.43 -31.61
C ASN A 373 -5.63 19.49 -30.06
N ASN A 374 -4.73 20.21 -29.39
CA ASN A 374 -4.67 20.32 -27.92
C ASN A 374 -4.67 18.96 -27.19
N GLY A 375 -4.07 17.91 -27.76
CA GLY A 375 -4.11 16.55 -27.18
C GLY A 375 -5.50 15.92 -27.15
N GLY A 376 -6.45 16.47 -27.90
CA GLY A 376 -7.86 16.11 -27.83
C GLY A 376 -8.60 16.72 -26.63
N CYS A 377 -7.95 17.56 -25.84
CA CYS A 377 -8.56 18.29 -24.73
C CYS A 377 -9.56 19.35 -25.24
N ASP A 378 -10.56 19.66 -24.43
CA ASP A 378 -11.46 20.81 -24.64
C ASP A 378 -10.67 22.10 -24.93
N SER A 379 -11.23 23.00 -25.74
CA SER A 379 -10.58 24.25 -26.11
C SER A 379 -10.23 25.16 -24.92
N ASN A 380 -10.94 25.02 -23.79
CA ASN A 380 -10.69 25.77 -22.56
C ASN A 380 -9.82 25.00 -21.55
N ALA A 381 -9.46 23.75 -21.84
CA ALA A 381 -8.58 22.95 -21.01
C ALA A 381 -7.12 23.13 -21.41
N THR A 382 -6.23 23.13 -20.42
CA THR A 382 -4.78 23.09 -20.66
C THR A 382 -4.35 21.64 -20.85
N CYS A 383 -3.73 21.34 -21.99
CA CYS A 383 -3.08 20.07 -22.22
C CYS A 383 -1.67 20.05 -21.63
N THR A 384 -1.38 19.02 -20.83
CA THR A 384 -0.05 18.73 -20.30
C THR A 384 0.27 17.24 -20.40
N HIS A 385 1.50 16.87 -20.04
CA HIS A 385 1.90 15.47 -19.89
C HIS A 385 2.01 15.10 -18.42
N ASP A 386 1.51 13.92 -18.07
CA ASP A 386 1.75 13.31 -16.77
C ASP A 386 3.26 13.06 -16.57
N SER A 387 3.80 13.40 -15.40
CA SER A 387 5.24 13.39 -15.17
C SER A 387 5.85 11.99 -15.08
N VAL A 388 5.03 10.95 -14.90
CA VAL A 388 5.48 9.55 -14.75
C VAL A 388 5.22 8.75 -16.02
N THR A 389 3.99 8.83 -16.54
CA THR A 389 3.51 8.04 -17.68
C THR A 389 3.67 8.76 -19.02
N PHE A 390 3.91 10.07 -18.99
CA PHE A 390 3.94 10.96 -20.17
C PHE A 390 2.60 11.01 -20.94
N ALA A 391 1.53 10.41 -20.40
CA ALA A 391 0.20 10.45 -21.00
C ALA A 391 -0.36 11.87 -21.06
N VAL A 392 -1.22 12.13 -22.05
CA VAL A 392 -1.92 13.42 -22.17
C VAL A 392 -2.87 13.60 -20.98
N VAL A 393 -2.77 14.76 -20.33
CA VAL A 393 -3.62 15.18 -19.22
C VAL A 393 -4.30 16.50 -19.59
N CYS A 394 -5.63 16.49 -19.56
CA CYS A 394 -6.43 17.69 -19.76
C CYS A 394 -6.85 18.27 -18.40
N SER A 395 -6.39 19.47 -18.10
CA SER A 395 -6.69 20.16 -16.84
C SER A 395 -7.59 21.37 -17.09
N CYS A 396 -8.74 21.41 -16.44
CA CYS A 396 -9.63 22.56 -16.51
C CYS A 396 -9.07 23.76 -15.72
N PRO A 397 -9.40 25.00 -16.14
CA PRO A 397 -9.06 26.19 -15.37
C PRO A 397 -9.65 26.12 -13.96
N ILE A 398 -9.05 26.86 -13.02
CA ILE A 398 -9.60 27.03 -11.68
C ILE A 398 -11.06 27.51 -11.80
N GLY A 399 -11.98 26.87 -11.09
CA GLY A 399 -13.43 27.15 -11.18
C GLY A 399 -14.18 26.29 -12.21
N PHE A 400 -13.51 25.40 -12.93
CA PHE A 400 -14.17 24.49 -13.88
C PHE A 400 -13.82 23.03 -13.57
N VAL A 401 -14.77 22.14 -13.83
CA VAL A 401 -14.60 20.68 -13.71
C VAL A 401 -14.85 19.99 -15.05
N ARG A 402 -14.35 18.77 -15.21
CA ARG A 402 -14.63 17.95 -16.39
C ARG A 402 -16.07 17.43 -16.35
N SER A 403 -16.79 17.59 -17.46
CA SER A 403 -18.17 17.13 -17.60
C SER A 403 -18.34 15.63 -17.87
N GLY A 404 -17.27 14.83 -17.78
CA GLY A 404 -17.28 13.40 -18.12
C GLY A 404 -15.89 12.75 -18.13
N CYS A 405 -15.83 11.49 -18.57
CA CYS A 405 -14.59 10.72 -18.71
C CYS A 405 -14.05 10.81 -20.15
N GLY A 406 -12.72 10.84 -20.32
CA GLY A 406 -12.04 10.93 -21.63
C GLY A 406 -11.53 12.34 -21.97
N VAL A 407 -10.73 12.44 -23.03
CA VAL A 407 -10.11 13.70 -23.47
C VAL A 407 -11.11 14.70 -24.09
N THR A 408 -12.22 14.19 -24.64
CA THR A 408 -13.30 14.98 -25.25
C THR A 408 -14.31 15.56 -24.25
N ALA A 409 -14.13 15.32 -22.95
CA ALA A 409 -15.00 15.88 -21.92
C ALA A 409 -14.71 17.38 -21.75
N GLY A 410 -15.74 18.21 -21.87
CA GLY A 410 -15.64 19.67 -21.79
C GLY A 410 -15.36 20.17 -20.38
N CYS A 411 -14.76 21.35 -20.27
CA CYS A 411 -14.69 22.07 -19.00
C CYS A 411 -16.02 22.81 -18.78
N VAL A 412 -16.71 22.45 -17.70
CA VAL A 412 -17.97 23.06 -17.28
C VAL A 412 -17.77 23.79 -15.97
N ASP A 413 -18.48 24.91 -15.83
CA ASP A 413 -18.53 25.72 -14.61
C ASP A 413 -18.85 24.82 -13.41
N SER A 414 -17.96 24.81 -12.42
CA SER A 414 -18.09 23.98 -11.23
C SER A 414 -19.37 24.25 -10.47
N CYS A 415 -19.87 25.49 -10.42
CA CYS A 415 -21.12 25.81 -9.73
C CYS A 415 -22.36 25.21 -10.41
N LYS A 416 -22.27 24.82 -11.68
CA LYS A 416 -23.35 24.14 -12.41
C LYS A 416 -23.37 22.63 -12.20
N VAL A 417 -22.30 22.08 -11.61
CA VAL A 417 -22.16 20.65 -11.34
C VAL A 417 -22.15 20.44 -9.83
N GLU A 418 -23.18 19.78 -9.30
CA GLU A 418 -23.30 19.49 -7.85
C GLU A 418 -23.09 20.74 -6.96
N ASN A 419 -23.55 21.92 -7.43
CA ASN A 419 -23.39 23.20 -6.74
C ASN A 419 -21.93 23.53 -6.36
N GLY A 420 -20.95 23.09 -7.16
CA GLY A 420 -19.52 23.28 -6.87
C GLY A 420 -19.03 22.57 -5.60
N GLY A 421 -19.79 21.60 -5.09
CA GLY A 421 -19.53 20.95 -3.80
C GLY A 421 -19.94 21.80 -2.60
N CYS A 422 -20.68 22.89 -2.80
CA CYS A 422 -21.24 23.70 -1.72
C CYS A 422 -22.43 22.99 -1.05
N ASP A 423 -22.63 23.27 0.24
CA ASP A 423 -23.82 22.85 0.98
C ASP A 423 -25.12 23.25 0.26
N GLY A 424 -26.19 22.48 0.43
CA GLY A 424 -27.49 22.76 -0.20
C GLY A 424 -28.10 24.11 0.22
N ASN A 425 -27.70 24.65 1.38
CA ASN A 425 -28.09 25.98 1.86
C ASN A 425 -27.00 27.04 1.63
N ALA A 426 -26.03 26.77 0.75
CA ALA A 426 -25.03 27.72 0.30
C ALA A 426 -25.20 28.07 -1.18
N ALA A 427 -24.97 29.34 -1.51
CA ALA A 427 -24.79 29.78 -2.88
C ALA A 427 -23.35 29.52 -3.33
N CYS A 428 -23.20 28.91 -4.51
CA CYS A 428 -21.92 28.76 -5.18
C CYS A 428 -21.64 29.99 -6.07
N ALA A 429 -20.42 30.52 -5.97
CA ALA A 429 -19.92 31.58 -6.82
C ALA A 429 -18.42 31.41 -7.10
N HIS A 430 -17.88 32.19 -8.03
CA HIS A 430 -16.45 32.27 -8.29
C HIS A 430 -15.83 33.47 -7.59
N ASP A 431 -14.69 33.26 -6.95
CA ASP A 431 -13.83 34.34 -6.45
C ASP A 431 -13.33 35.20 -7.61
N SER A 432 -13.42 36.52 -7.50
CA SER A 432 -13.14 37.44 -8.61
C SER A 432 -11.65 37.57 -8.97
N LEU A 433 -10.74 37.13 -8.09
CA LEU A 433 -9.29 37.21 -8.29
C LEU A 433 -8.70 35.88 -8.78
N THR A 434 -9.15 34.78 -8.19
CA THR A 434 -8.58 33.43 -8.39
C THR A 434 -9.47 32.54 -9.25
N ASN A 435 -10.73 32.93 -9.48
CA ASN A 435 -11.79 32.14 -10.09
C ASN A 435 -12.12 30.84 -9.32
N ALA A 436 -11.61 30.68 -8.09
CA ALA A 436 -11.87 29.52 -7.25
C ALA A 436 -13.36 29.47 -6.85
N VAL A 437 -13.87 28.26 -6.65
CA VAL A 437 -15.24 28.08 -6.12
C VAL A 437 -15.29 28.58 -4.69
N VAL A 438 -16.26 29.45 -4.40
CA VAL A 438 -16.55 29.99 -3.08
C VAL A 438 -18.00 29.68 -2.74
N CYS A 439 -18.19 29.03 -1.60
CA CYS A 439 -19.50 28.72 -1.06
C CYS A 439 -19.85 29.76 0.02
N THR A 440 -20.99 30.42 -0.11
CA THR A 440 -21.48 31.38 0.89
C THR A 440 -22.83 30.94 1.40
N CYS A 441 -23.00 30.79 2.71
CA CYS A 441 -24.29 30.42 3.28
C CYS A 441 -25.37 31.45 2.90
N ASN A 442 -26.53 30.93 2.50
CA ASN A 442 -27.70 31.75 2.23
C ASN A 442 -28.13 32.50 3.51
N LYS A 443 -28.86 33.61 3.35
CA LYS A 443 -29.40 34.37 4.49
C LYS A 443 -30.20 33.45 5.40
N GLY A 444 -29.98 33.57 6.71
CA GLY A 444 -30.59 32.70 7.72
C GLY A 444 -29.77 31.45 8.08
N TYR A 445 -28.63 31.23 7.41
CA TYR A 445 -27.72 30.13 7.71
C TYR A 445 -26.33 30.65 8.09
N THR A 446 -25.68 29.95 9.02
CA THR A 446 -24.33 30.25 9.49
C THR A 446 -23.40 29.11 9.11
N ASN A 447 -22.19 29.44 8.65
CA ASN A 447 -21.17 28.43 8.39
C ASN A 447 -20.67 27.82 9.71
N THR A 448 -20.91 26.53 9.91
CA THR A 448 -20.41 25.74 11.04
C THR A 448 -19.35 24.71 10.62
N GLY A 449 -18.88 24.77 9.37
CA GLY A 449 -17.82 23.92 8.88
C GLY A 449 -16.45 24.28 9.47
N PHE A 450 -15.50 23.35 9.38
CA PHE A 450 -14.13 23.53 9.84
C PHE A 450 -13.18 23.79 8.66
N GLY A 451 -12.21 24.69 8.87
CA GLY A 451 -11.23 25.06 7.84
C GLY A 451 -11.90 25.69 6.62
N ASN A 452 -11.65 25.12 5.42
CA ASN A 452 -12.23 25.60 4.16
C ASN A 452 -13.58 24.94 3.81
N SER A 453 -14.09 24.04 4.66
CA SER A 453 -15.40 23.41 4.42
C SER A 453 -16.51 24.36 4.83
N VAL A 454 -17.51 24.53 3.97
CA VAL A 454 -18.70 25.34 4.26
C VAL A 454 -19.88 24.41 4.52
N TYR A 455 -20.37 24.40 5.75
CA TYR A 455 -21.55 23.66 6.16
C TYR A 455 -22.55 24.64 6.75
N CYS A 456 -23.69 24.81 6.08
CA CYS A 456 -24.62 25.88 6.39
C CYS A 456 -25.74 25.36 7.28
N THR A 457 -25.60 25.62 8.58
CA THR A 457 -26.59 25.27 9.59
C THR A 457 -27.52 26.44 9.80
N ASP A 458 -28.81 26.16 10.01
CA ASP A 458 -29.81 27.17 10.41
C ASP A 458 -29.26 28.01 11.57
N SER A 459 -29.19 29.33 11.36
CA SER A 459 -28.62 30.26 12.34
C SER A 459 -29.37 30.22 13.68
N CYS A 460 -30.67 29.96 13.72
CA CYS A 460 -31.42 29.84 14.98
C CYS A 460 -31.04 28.60 15.80
N GLN A 461 -30.50 27.55 15.16
CA GLN A 461 -29.97 26.37 15.86
C GLN A 461 -28.56 26.61 16.42
N VAL A 462 -27.88 27.65 15.95
CA VAL A 462 -26.51 27.99 16.33
C VAL A 462 -26.52 29.23 17.21
N ASN A 463 -26.25 29.06 18.51
CA ASN A 463 -26.22 30.17 19.47
C ASN A 463 -27.50 31.04 19.44
N ASN A 464 -28.68 30.41 19.25
CA ASN A 464 -29.99 31.06 19.16
C ASN A 464 -30.01 32.22 18.13
N GLY A 465 -29.29 32.11 17.01
CA GLY A 465 -29.19 33.18 16.00
C GLY A 465 -28.52 34.47 16.49
N GLY A 466 -27.84 34.43 17.63
CA GLY A 466 -27.32 35.62 18.32
C GLY A 466 -28.38 36.37 19.13
N CYS A 467 -29.59 35.84 19.26
CA CYS A 467 -30.63 36.39 20.11
C CYS A 467 -30.29 36.22 21.60
N GLY A 468 -30.62 37.22 22.42
CA GLY A 468 -30.42 37.14 23.88
C GLY A 468 -31.18 35.98 24.52
N SER A 469 -30.80 35.59 25.74
CA SER A 469 -31.37 34.41 26.43
C SER A 469 -32.88 34.50 26.69
N ASN A 470 -33.45 35.71 26.74
CA ASN A 470 -34.88 35.96 26.92
C ASN A 470 -35.58 36.31 25.59
N ALA A 471 -35.01 35.90 24.46
CA ALA A 471 -35.54 36.10 23.12
C ALA A 471 -35.63 34.78 22.37
N THR A 472 -36.67 34.64 21.57
CA THR A 472 -36.86 33.53 20.64
C THR A 472 -36.32 33.93 19.27
N CYS A 473 -35.48 33.06 18.68
CA CYS A 473 -35.02 33.20 17.31
C CYS A 473 -36.05 32.67 16.32
N SER A 474 -36.21 33.38 15.20
CA SER A 474 -37.11 33.02 14.11
C SER A 474 -36.55 33.56 12.78
N HIS A 475 -37.18 33.19 11.66
CA HIS A 475 -36.84 33.72 10.34
C HIS A 475 -37.91 34.67 9.82
N ASP A 476 -37.47 35.77 9.22
CA ASP A 476 -38.33 36.64 8.45
C ASP A 476 -38.88 35.90 7.23
N ALA A 477 -40.20 35.89 7.06
CA ALA A 477 -40.87 35.10 6.02
C ALA A 477 -40.51 35.52 4.58
N SER A 478 -40.01 36.75 4.37
CA SER A 478 -39.72 37.29 3.04
C SER A 478 -38.25 37.25 2.66
N THR A 479 -37.35 37.37 3.65
CA THR A 479 -35.90 37.50 3.44
C THR A 479 -35.09 36.35 4.03
N ASN A 480 -35.74 35.46 4.80
CA ASN A 480 -35.15 34.40 5.61
C ASN A 480 -34.11 34.90 6.63
N ALA A 481 -34.02 36.22 6.86
CA ALA A 481 -33.10 36.80 7.83
C ALA A 481 -33.47 36.38 9.25
N VAL A 482 -32.47 36.24 10.13
CA VAL A 482 -32.68 35.96 11.55
C VAL A 482 -33.40 37.15 12.20
N VAL A 483 -34.47 36.85 12.93
CA VAL A 483 -35.28 37.80 13.70
C VAL A 483 -35.39 37.30 15.14
N CYS A 484 -35.03 38.16 16.09
CA CYS A 484 -35.19 37.89 17.52
C CYS A 484 -36.45 38.57 18.05
N SER A 485 -37.31 37.83 18.74
CA SER A 485 -38.49 38.37 19.41
C SER A 485 -38.38 38.15 20.92
N CYS A 486 -38.56 39.21 21.73
CA CYS A 486 -38.52 39.07 23.18
C CYS A 486 -39.65 38.17 23.68
N ASN A 487 -39.32 37.29 24.62
CA ASN A 487 -40.30 36.43 25.27
C ASN A 487 -41.29 37.27 26.07
N ASN A 488 -42.49 36.73 26.34
CA ASN A 488 -43.52 37.45 27.08
C ASN A 488 -43.00 37.94 28.44
N GLY A 489 -43.31 39.19 28.80
CA GLY A 489 -42.76 39.86 29.98
C GLY A 489 -41.41 40.57 29.78
N TYR A 490 -40.80 40.47 28.60
CA TYR A 490 -39.55 41.18 28.27
C TYR A 490 -39.76 42.16 27.12
N VAL A 491 -39.02 43.27 27.15
CA VAL A 491 -39.03 44.30 26.11
C VAL A 491 -37.64 44.49 25.51
N ASN A 492 -37.59 44.85 24.23
CA ASN A 492 -36.33 45.12 23.55
C ASN A 492 -35.73 46.43 24.07
N SER A 493 -34.56 46.33 24.71
CA SER A 493 -33.76 47.44 25.23
C SER A 493 -32.49 47.69 24.40
N GLY A 494 -32.27 46.93 23.33
CA GLY A 494 -31.13 47.07 22.42
C GLY A 494 -31.33 48.17 21.36
N THR A 495 -30.24 48.56 20.70
CA THR A 495 -30.27 49.42 19.51
C THR A 495 -29.68 48.65 18.31
N GLY A 496 -30.31 48.74 17.13
CA GLY A 496 -29.89 47.99 15.93
C GLY A 496 -30.20 46.49 16.01
N SER A 497 -29.35 45.65 15.38
CA SER A 497 -29.55 44.19 15.25
C SER A 497 -29.25 43.38 16.53
N ALA A 498 -28.73 44.01 17.58
CA ALA A 498 -28.43 43.36 18.85
C ALA A 498 -29.64 43.46 19.80
N ILE A 499 -30.65 42.62 19.56
CA ILE A 499 -31.85 42.57 20.40
C ILE A 499 -31.46 42.08 21.79
N ARG A 500 -31.60 42.97 22.79
CA ARG A 500 -31.44 42.68 24.21
C ARG A 500 -32.81 42.73 24.86
N CYS A 501 -33.25 41.62 25.42
CA CYS A 501 -34.55 41.53 26.06
C CYS A 501 -34.40 41.71 27.57
N THR A 502 -34.84 42.86 28.07
CA THR A 502 -34.82 43.23 29.49
C THR A 502 -36.22 43.05 30.07
N ASP A 503 -36.28 42.67 31.34
CA ASP A 503 -37.53 42.55 32.09
C ASP A 503 -38.34 43.86 31.96
N ALA A 504 -39.58 43.74 31.51
CA ALA A 504 -40.47 44.86 31.28
C ALA A 504 -40.79 45.62 32.57
N CYS A 505 -40.90 44.96 33.73
CA CYS A 505 -41.15 45.64 35.00
C CYS A 505 -39.97 46.51 35.45
N GLN A 506 -38.74 46.19 35.03
CA GLN A 506 -37.56 47.02 35.28
C GLN A 506 -37.49 48.24 34.36
N MET A 507 -38.22 48.23 33.25
CA MET A 507 -38.25 49.29 32.25
C MET A 507 -39.57 50.05 32.32
N ASN A 508 -39.54 51.29 32.83
CA ASN A 508 -40.72 52.15 32.94
C ASN A 508 -41.91 51.46 33.67
N ASN A 509 -41.62 50.70 34.74
CA ASN A 509 -42.60 49.96 35.55
C ASN A 509 -43.54 49.08 34.71
N GLY A 510 -43.07 48.48 33.60
CA GLY A 510 -43.89 47.67 32.70
C GLY A 510 -45.01 48.43 31.99
N GLY A 511 -44.99 49.76 32.00
CA GLY A 511 -46.10 50.59 31.53
C GLY A 511 -47.26 50.70 32.53
N CYS A 512 -47.09 50.22 33.76
CA CYS A 512 -48.07 50.39 34.83
C CYS A 512 -48.13 51.85 35.31
N ASP A 513 -49.30 52.28 35.80
CA ASP A 513 -49.48 53.55 36.50
C ASP A 513 -48.45 53.73 37.63
N SER A 514 -48.06 54.96 37.94
CA SER A 514 -47.12 55.26 39.04
C SER A 514 -47.61 54.79 40.41
N ASN A 515 -48.93 54.65 40.60
CA ASN A 515 -49.55 54.11 41.80
C ASN A 515 -49.89 52.61 41.68
N ALA A 516 -49.32 51.91 40.71
CA ALA A 516 -49.41 50.46 40.54
C ALA A 516 -48.04 49.80 40.67
N THR A 517 -48.03 48.59 41.22
CA THR A 517 -46.86 47.71 41.21
C THR A 517 -46.91 46.80 39.99
N CYS A 518 -45.81 46.76 39.23
CA CYS A 518 -45.61 45.80 38.16
C CYS A 518 -45.19 44.42 38.69
N SER A 519 -45.73 43.37 38.11
CA SER A 519 -45.39 41.97 38.40
C SER A 519 -45.59 41.10 37.15
N HIS A 520 -45.17 39.84 37.21
CA HIS A 520 -45.41 38.87 36.14
C HIS A 520 -46.56 37.92 36.51
N ASP A 521 -47.42 37.65 35.53
CA ASP A 521 -48.41 36.58 35.63
C ASP A 521 -47.72 35.21 35.72
N ALA A 522 -48.12 34.39 36.69
CA ALA A 522 -47.45 33.11 36.95
C ALA A 522 -47.60 32.07 35.82
N SER A 523 -48.60 32.22 34.95
CA SER A 523 -48.91 31.26 33.88
C SER A 523 -48.38 31.67 32.50
N THR A 524 -48.39 32.97 32.22
CA THR A 524 -48.04 33.52 30.91
C THR A 524 -46.73 34.31 30.92
N ASN A 525 -46.19 34.63 32.09
CA ASN A 525 -45.09 35.57 32.32
C ASN A 525 -45.37 37.02 31.83
N GLY A 526 -46.60 37.32 31.44
CA GLY A 526 -47.01 38.64 30.98
C GLY A 526 -46.96 39.69 32.08
N VAL A 527 -46.82 40.96 31.70
CA VAL A 527 -46.84 42.08 32.64
C VAL A 527 -48.23 42.24 33.24
N VAL A 528 -48.29 42.29 34.57
CA VAL A 528 -49.51 42.52 35.35
C VAL A 528 -49.30 43.72 36.27
N CYS A 529 -50.18 44.71 36.14
CA CYS A 529 -50.19 45.91 36.97
C CYS A 529 -51.26 45.78 38.06
N ARG A 530 -50.85 45.91 39.33
CA ARG A 530 -51.79 45.91 40.46
C ARG A 530 -51.74 47.24 41.20
N CYS A 531 -52.88 47.91 41.35
CA CYS A 531 -52.95 49.16 42.12
C CYS A 531 -52.46 48.93 43.56
N ASN A 532 -51.66 49.88 44.03
CA ASN A 532 -51.17 49.90 45.40
C ASN A 532 -52.37 50.11 46.37
N ASN A 533 -52.19 49.73 47.64
CA ASN A 533 -53.24 49.90 48.65
C ASN A 533 -53.72 51.36 48.70
N GLY A 534 -55.03 51.56 48.77
CA GLY A 534 -55.64 52.89 48.74
C GLY A 534 -56.00 53.41 47.33
N PHE A 535 -55.67 52.66 46.27
CA PHE A 535 -56.04 53.00 44.89
C PHE A 535 -56.90 51.91 44.25
N VAL A 536 -57.80 52.31 43.36
CA VAL A 536 -58.62 51.40 42.54
C VAL A 536 -58.34 51.61 41.06
N ASN A 537 -58.40 50.51 40.30
CA ASN A 537 -58.28 50.59 38.85
C ASN A 537 -59.52 51.27 38.27
N THR A 538 -59.29 52.36 37.56
CA THR A 538 -60.31 53.19 36.88
C THR A 538 -60.12 53.21 35.36
N GLY A 539 -59.10 52.51 34.86
CA GLY A 539 -58.84 52.35 33.43
C GLY A 539 -59.60 51.17 32.83
N CYS A 540 -59.36 50.91 31.54
CA CYS A 540 -59.88 49.73 30.84
C CYS A 540 -58.97 48.51 31.08
N ASP A 541 -59.45 47.30 30.75
CA ASP A 541 -58.76 46.03 31.03
C ASP A 541 -57.28 45.98 30.58
N THR A 542 -56.89 46.73 29.54
CA THR A 542 -55.54 46.76 28.98
C THR A 542 -54.66 47.93 29.46
N THR A 543 -55.22 48.88 30.21
CA THR A 543 -54.49 50.06 30.73
C THR A 543 -54.90 50.34 32.17
N VAL A 544 -54.16 49.75 33.11
CA VAL A 544 -54.40 49.96 34.55
C VAL A 544 -54.10 51.42 34.89
N LYS A 545 -55.12 52.15 35.34
CA LYS A 545 -55.03 53.52 35.83
C LYS A 545 -55.50 53.56 37.28
N CYS A 546 -54.58 53.84 38.19
CA CYS A 546 -54.83 53.75 39.62
C CYS A 546 -55.19 55.12 40.17
N THR A 547 -56.47 55.30 40.49
CA THR A 547 -57.00 56.53 41.10
C THR A 547 -57.24 56.28 42.58
N ASP A 548 -57.02 57.30 43.39
CA ASP A 548 -57.33 57.28 44.82
C ASP A 548 -58.77 56.79 45.05
N SER A 549 -58.89 55.72 45.84
CA SER A 549 -60.15 55.07 46.15
C SER A 549 -61.16 56.03 46.78
N CYS A 550 -60.75 56.97 47.64
CA CYS A 550 -61.66 57.92 48.26
C CYS A 550 -62.29 58.89 47.25
N GLN A 551 -61.63 59.15 46.12
CA GLN A 551 -62.17 59.97 45.04
C GLN A 551 -63.17 59.21 44.15
N VAL A 552 -63.17 57.88 44.22
CA VAL A 552 -64.02 57.01 43.40
C VAL A 552 -65.08 56.35 44.28
N LYS A 553 -66.34 56.76 44.14
CA LYS A 553 -67.46 56.23 44.94
C LYS A 553 -67.20 56.26 46.46
N ASN A 554 -66.53 57.31 46.96
CA ASN A 554 -66.21 57.49 48.38
C ASN A 554 -65.44 56.31 49.00
N GLY A 555 -64.58 55.62 48.24
CA GLY A 555 -63.83 54.45 48.72
C GLY A 555 -64.70 53.23 49.06
N GLY A 556 -65.98 53.22 48.66
CA GLY A 556 -66.96 52.23 49.10
C GLY A 556 -67.50 52.49 50.51
N CYS A 557 -67.19 53.64 51.11
CA CYS A 557 -67.76 54.08 52.38
C CYS A 557 -69.23 54.50 52.20
N ASP A 558 -70.04 54.31 53.26
CA ASP A 558 -71.40 54.85 53.34
C ASP A 558 -71.42 56.36 53.02
N SER A 559 -72.49 56.82 52.40
CA SER A 559 -72.76 58.25 52.13
C SER A 559 -72.60 59.16 53.36
N ASN A 560 -72.86 58.63 54.55
CA ASN A 560 -72.75 59.29 55.85
C ASN A 560 -71.41 59.03 56.55
N ALA A 561 -70.45 58.40 55.87
CA ALA A 561 -69.06 58.25 56.29
C ALA A 561 -68.13 59.14 55.45
N ALA A 562 -67.08 59.66 56.08
CA ALA A 562 -65.94 60.27 55.41
C ALA A 562 -64.90 59.18 55.10
N CYS A 563 -64.42 59.17 53.86
CA CYS A 563 -63.32 58.32 53.44
C CYS A 563 -61.97 58.98 53.75
N SER A 564 -61.03 58.20 54.26
CA SER A 564 -59.65 58.59 54.53
C SER A 564 -58.70 57.40 54.32
N HIS A 565 -57.39 57.63 54.38
CA HIS A 565 -56.39 56.56 54.32
C HIS A 565 -55.76 56.31 55.68
N ASP A 566 -55.53 55.04 56.01
CA ASP A 566 -54.73 54.65 57.15
C ASP A 566 -53.26 55.11 56.96
N ALA A 567 -52.70 55.78 57.97
CA ALA A 567 -51.38 56.40 57.87
C ALA A 567 -50.22 55.40 57.67
N SER A 568 -50.41 54.12 58.01
CA SER A 568 -49.36 53.10 57.96
C SER A 568 -49.48 52.16 56.77
N THR A 569 -50.70 51.86 56.33
CA THR A 569 -50.99 50.86 55.28
C THR A 569 -51.56 51.46 54.01
N ASN A 570 -51.93 52.75 54.05
CA ASN A 570 -52.69 53.48 53.02
C ASN A 570 -54.05 52.86 52.66
N ALA A 571 -54.54 51.89 53.46
CA ALA A 571 -55.83 51.25 53.26
C ALA A 571 -56.97 52.26 53.43
N VAL A 572 -58.08 52.04 52.71
CA VAL A 572 -59.28 52.89 52.84
C VAL A 572 -59.90 52.70 54.23
N VAL A 573 -60.16 53.80 54.91
CA VAL A 573 -60.80 53.88 56.22
C VAL A 573 -62.04 54.76 56.13
N CYS A 574 -63.18 54.23 56.56
CA CYS A 574 -64.46 54.93 56.59
C CYS A 574 -64.82 55.34 58.01
N THR A 575 -65.01 56.64 58.26
CA THR A 575 -65.37 57.17 59.58
C THR A 575 -66.74 57.85 59.52
N CYS A 576 -67.69 57.45 60.37
CA CYS A 576 -69.02 58.07 60.38
C CYS A 576 -68.94 59.58 60.68
N LYS A 577 -69.68 60.37 59.90
CA LYS A 577 -69.83 61.81 60.12
C LYS A 577 -70.56 62.06 61.44
N SER A 578 -70.33 63.24 62.03
CA SER A 578 -70.96 63.64 63.31
C SER A 578 -72.49 63.48 63.27
N GLY A 579 -73.07 62.87 64.31
CA GLY A 579 -74.51 62.57 64.40
C GLY A 579 -74.94 61.18 63.91
N TYR A 580 -74.00 60.39 63.35
CA TYR A 580 -74.23 59.02 62.89
C TYR A 580 -73.32 58.04 63.63
N THR A 581 -73.78 56.81 63.85
CA THR A 581 -72.99 55.73 64.48
C THR A 581 -72.86 54.53 63.55
N ASN A 582 -71.72 53.84 63.62
CA ASN A 582 -71.45 52.65 62.82
C ASN A 582 -72.28 51.48 63.37
N VAL A 583 -73.06 50.82 62.50
CA VAL A 583 -73.74 49.57 62.82
C VAL A 583 -72.99 48.39 62.19
N PRO A 584 -72.59 47.37 62.97
CA PRO A 584 -71.85 46.23 62.43
C PRO A 584 -72.68 45.46 61.39
N THR A 585 -72.38 45.66 60.11
CA THR A 585 -72.98 44.93 58.99
C THR A 585 -71.86 44.34 58.13
N GLY A 586 -71.36 43.17 58.54
CA GLY A 586 -70.60 42.27 57.66
C GLY A 586 -69.38 42.87 56.93
N GLY A 587 -68.66 43.83 57.54
CA GLY A 587 -67.40 44.37 57.00
C GLY A 587 -67.52 45.68 56.19
N VAL A 588 -68.72 46.23 56.01
CA VAL A 588 -68.92 47.58 55.43
C VAL A 588 -69.32 48.54 56.55
N VAL A 589 -68.70 49.72 56.60
CA VAL A 589 -69.07 50.78 57.56
C VAL A 589 -70.40 51.38 57.11
N THR A 590 -71.46 51.10 57.86
CA THR A 590 -72.82 51.64 57.62
C THR A 590 -73.17 52.61 58.75
N CYS A 591 -73.52 53.85 58.41
CA CYS A 591 -73.68 54.93 59.39
C CYS A 591 -75.15 55.34 59.50
N ILE A 592 -75.78 55.08 60.66
CA ILE A 592 -77.19 55.42 60.93
C ILE A 592 -77.33 56.56 61.94
N GLN A 593 -78.41 57.34 61.79
CA GLN A 593 -78.72 58.51 62.63
C GLN A 593 -79.25 58.09 64.01
N VAL A 594 -78.81 58.76 65.08
CA VAL A 594 -79.24 58.45 66.46
C VAL A 594 -80.58 59.13 66.78
N THR A 595 -81.64 58.36 67.07
CA THR A 595 -82.96 58.88 67.54
C THR A 595 -83.38 58.29 68.88
N THR A 596 -83.68 59.14 69.87
CA THR A 596 -83.95 58.78 71.29
C THR A 596 -85.41 58.99 71.72
N THR A 597 -86.34 58.10 71.34
CA THR A 597 -87.66 57.96 72.01
C THR A 597 -88.10 56.49 72.04
N LEU A 598 -88.56 56.00 73.20
CA LEU A 598 -89.04 54.62 73.40
C LEU A 598 -90.55 54.54 73.11
N ALA A 599 -91.04 53.41 72.59
CA ALA A 599 -92.43 53.24 72.15
C ALA A 599 -93.45 53.25 73.32
N PRO A 600 -94.71 53.70 73.11
CA PRO A 600 -95.74 53.73 74.16
C PRO A 600 -95.96 52.33 74.77
N GLY A 601 -95.97 52.25 76.11
CA GLY A 601 -96.10 50.99 76.86
C GLY A 601 -94.76 50.32 77.22
N THR A 602 -93.63 50.84 76.71
CA THR A 602 -92.29 50.34 77.06
C THR A 602 -91.58 51.27 78.06
N GLN A 603 -90.82 50.68 78.98
CA GLN A 603 -90.02 51.40 79.97
C GLN A 603 -88.62 50.79 80.09
N LYS A 604 -87.71 51.48 80.78
CA LYS A 604 -86.38 50.94 81.09
C LYS A 604 -86.47 50.07 82.34
N ALA A 605 -85.89 48.88 82.26
CA ALA A 605 -85.56 48.07 83.42
C ALA A 605 -84.04 48.05 83.61
N HIS A 606 -83.61 48.05 84.86
CA HIS A 606 -82.21 48.02 85.24
C HIS A 606 -81.83 46.64 85.77
N LEU A 607 -80.58 46.23 85.61
CA LEU A 607 -80.09 45.01 86.24
C LEU A 607 -80.06 45.20 87.76
N ASN A 608 -80.51 44.19 88.50
CA ASN A 608 -80.30 44.14 89.94
C ASN A 608 -78.82 44.34 90.27
N SER A 609 -78.53 45.36 91.06
CA SER A 609 -77.18 45.87 91.31
C SER A 609 -76.24 44.82 91.93
N THR A 610 -76.78 43.80 92.59
CA THR A 610 -76.00 42.67 93.14
C THR A 610 -75.36 41.78 92.06
N HIS A 611 -75.84 41.85 90.82
CA HIS A 611 -75.30 41.10 89.68
C HIS A 611 -74.28 41.87 88.85
N VAL A 612 -74.07 43.16 89.13
CA VAL A 612 -73.00 43.94 88.51
C VAL A 612 -71.64 43.44 89.01
N GLY A 613 -70.70 43.23 88.10
CA GLY A 613 -69.38 42.65 88.38
C GLY A 613 -69.33 41.11 88.28
N SER A 614 -70.45 40.44 87.98
CA SER A 614 -70.48 38.99 87.78
C SER A 614 -69.59 38.55 86.62
N THR A 615 -68.94 37.39 86.74
CA THR A 615 -68.05 36.84 85.71
C THR A 615 -68.61 35.54 85.10
N ASN A 616 -68.33 35.31 83.81
CA ASN A 616 -68.54 34.03 83.15
C ASN A 616 -67.19 33.53 82.62
N PRO A 617 -66.62 32.42 83.12
CA PRO A 617 -67.15 31.59 84.20
C PRO A 617 -67.02 32.28 85.57
N GLY A 618 -67.90 31.95 86.51
CA GLY A 618 -67.76 32.41 87.91
C GLY A 618 -69.05 32.84 88.63
N PHE A 619 -70.18 32.97 87.94
CA PHE A 619 -71.49 33.29 88.53
C PHE A 619 -72.51 32.19 88.23
N GLN A 620 -73.06 31.52 89.26
CA GLN A 620 -74.12 30.47 89.19
C GLN A 620 -74.20 29.74 87.84
N GLN A 621 -73.37 28.70 87.65
CA GLN A 621 -73.26 27.99 86.37
C GLN A 621 -74.53 27.16 86.07
N GLY A 622 -75.07 27.29 84.85
CA GLY A 622 -76.19 26.49 84.34
C GLY A 622 -76.01 26.10 82.86
N ASP A 623 -77.03 25.51 82.27
CA ASP A 623 -77.03 25.05 80.87
C ASP A 623 -77.43 26.18 79.89
N CYS A 624 -76.81 26.18 78.69
CA CYS A 624 -77.22 27.07 77.61
C CYS A 624 -78.30 26.39 76.75
N PRO A 625 -79.46 27.03 76.49
CA PRO A 625 -80.51 26.46 75.66
C PRO A 625 -80.19 26.49 74.15
N VAL A 626 -79.11 27.17 73.74
CA VAL A 626 -78.66 27.29 72.35
C VAL A 626 -77.15 27.07 72.26
N SER A 627 -76.71 26.23 71.33
CA SER A 627 -75.28 25.92 71.13
C SER A 627 -74.63 27.00 70.25
N ALA A 628 -73.80 27.84 70.86
CA ALA A 628 -72.86 28.71 70.16
C ALA A 628 -71.46 28.20 70.50
N ASN A 629 -70.97 27.19 69.77
CA ASN A 629 -69.71 26.47 70.04
C ASN A 629 -68.61 27.38 70.61
N GLY A 630 -68.22 27.15 71.87
CA GLY A 630 -67.14 27.87 72.55
C GLY A 630 -67.49 29.25 73.14
N ALA A 631 -68.72 29.74 73.00
CA ALA A 631 -69.15 31.03 73.56
C ALA A 631 -69.63 30.93 75.02
N PHE A 632 -69.48 32.04 75.75
CA PHE A 632 -69.86 32.22 77.14
C PHE A 632 -71.21 32.95 77.22
N GLY A 633 -72.26 32.23 77.61
CA GLY A 633 -73.64 32.71 77.67
C GLY A 633 -74.04 33.32 79.01
N TRP A 634 -74.87 34.35 78.96
CA TRP A 634 -75.35 35.13 80.09
C TRP A 634 -76.87 35.16 80.05
N HIS A 635 -77.52 34.59 81.06
CA HIS A 635 -78.96 34.44 81.09
C HIS A 635 -79.61 35.47 82.02
N PHE A 636 -80.41 36.36 81.45
CA PHE A 636 -81.16 37.38 82.16
C PHE A 636 -82.65 37.03 82.21
N VAL A 637 -83.31 37.32 83.33
CA VAL A 637 -84.72 36.97 83.54
C VAL A 637 -85.47 38.05 84.34
N LEU A 638 -86.74 38.28 83.97
CA LEU A 638 -87.69 39.09 84.74
C LEU A 638 -88.40 38.24 85.81
N THR A 639 -88.63 38.81 87.00
CA THR A 639 -89.29 38.11 88.12
C THR A 639 -90.82 38.25 88.11
N GLY A 640 -91.39 39.22 87.39
CA GLY A 640 -92.82 39.48 87.33
C GLY A 640 -93.60 38.59 86.35
N THR A 641 -94.92 38.55 86.51
CA THR A 641 -95.79 37.70 85.68
C THR A 641 -96.29 38.37 84.39
N SER A 642 -96.21 39.70 84.27
CA SER A 642 -96.84 40.47 83.18
C SER A 642 -95.89 41.34 82.32
N THR A 643 -94.58 41.19 82.45
CA THR A 643 -93.58 41.99 81.71
C THR A 643 -92.79 41.14 80.74
N SER A 644 -92.48 41.67 79.55
CA SER A 644 -91.64 41.05 78.52
C SER A 644 -90.43 41.92 78.18
N ILE A 645 -89.26 41.32 77.93
CA ILE A 645 -88.05 42.02 77.47
C ILE A 645 -88.20 42.35 75.98
N VAL A 646 -87.99 43.62 75.60
CA VAL A 646 -88.03 44.11 74.21
C VAL A 646 -86.62 44.22 73.64
N SER A 647 -85.68 44.72 74.42
CA SER A 647 -84.26 44.74 74.06
C SER A 647 -83.40 44.76 75.31
N ILE A 648 -82.15 44.32 75.19
CA ILE A 648 -81.16 44.37 76.27
C ILE A 648 -79.89 45.03 75.75
N ARG A 649 -79.20 45.75 76.62
CA ARG A 649 -77.87 46.31 76.41
C ARG A 649 -77.02 45.89 77.61
N CYS A 650 -76.07 45.01 77.37
CA CYS A 650 -75.07 44.58 78.33
C CYS A 650 -73.72 45.23 77.99
N VAL A 651 -72.98 45.67 78.99
CA VAL A 651 -71.60 46.16 78.85
C VAL A 651 -70.70 45.19 79.60
N PHE A 652 -69.75 44.61 78.88
CA PHE A 652 -68.76 43.72 79.44
C PHE A 652 -67.37 44.36 79.39
N ASN A 653 -66.47 43.91 80.27
CA ASN A 653 -65.12 44.46 80.38
C ASN A 653 -64.29 44.23 79.11
N SER A 654 -64.42 43.08 78.46
CA SER A 654 -63.60 42.71 77.29
C SER A 654 -64.39 42.80 75.97
N ALA A 655 -65.64 42.34 75.96
CA ALA A 655 -66.50 42.30 74.78
C ALA A 655 -67.17 43.65 74.49
N GLY A 656 -67.09 44.62 75.40
CA GLY A 656 -67.74 45.93 75.25
C GLY A 656 -69.26 45.81 75.29
N VAL A 657 -69.95 46.61 74.46
CA VAL A 657 -71.42 46.67 74.44
C VAL A 657 -71.99 45.54 73.58
N VAL A 658 -72.83 44.69 74.17
CA VAL A 658 -73.56 43.63 73.46
C VAL A 658 -75.07 43.88 73.61
N THR A 659 -75.77 43.94 72.47
CA THR A 659 -77.22 44.21 72.41
C THR A 659 -78.03 43.11 71.76
N SER A 660 -77.36 42.11 71.16
CA SER A 660 -78.01 40.93 70.60
C SER A 660 -78.46 39.98 71.70
N MET A 661 -79.74 39.61 71.70
CA MET A 661 -80.30 38.65 72.66
C MET A 661 -81.05 37.52 71.96
N ILE A 662 -81.12 36.38 72.64
CA ILE A 662 -81.95 35.23 72.28
C ILE A 662 -82.96 35.02 73.41
N GLN A 663 -84.26 35.01 73.09
CA GLN A 663 -85.33 34.86 74.09
C GLN A 663 -85.87 33.43 74.10
N VAL A 664 -85.48 32.67 75.11
CA VAL A 664 -85.88 31.25 75.31
C VAL A 664 -86.01 31.01 76.82
N PRO A 665 -87.05 30.34 77.33
CA PRO A 665 -88.19 29.75 76.62
C PRO A 665 -89.27 30.75 76.17
N ASN A 666 -89.26 31.98 76.69
CA ASN A 666 -90.23 33.01 76.34
C ASN A 666 -89.60 34.41 76.44
N ASP A 667 -90.41 35.43 76.22
CA ASP A 667 -90.04 36.83 76.17
C ASP A 667 -89.58 37.44 77.51
N LYS A 668 -89.64 36.69 78.62
CA LYS A 668 -89.08 37.09 79.92
C LYS A 668 -87.62 36.78 80.10
N HIS A 669 -87.09 35.93 79.23
CA HIS A 669 -85.71 35.45 79.28
C HIS A 669 -84.91 36.09 78.16
N ALA A 670 -83.67 36.46 78.43
CA ALA A 670 -82.75 36.98 77.44
C ALA A 670 -81.36 36.36 77.64
N TYR A 671 -80.88 35.66 76.62
CA TYR A 671 -79.52 35.11 76.56
C TYR A 671 -78.63 36.00 75.70
N VAL A 672 -77.50 36.40 76.26
CA VAL A 672 -76.46 37.19 75.60
C VAL A 672 -75.15 36.40 75.60
N PHE A 673 -74.35 36.46 74.53
CA PHE A 673 -73.14 35.63 74.40
C PHE A 673 -71.89 36.48 74.18
N THR A 674 -70.80 36.13 74.86
CA THR A 674 -69.45 36.68 74.65
C THR A 674 -68.53 35.60 74.09
N ARG A 675 -67.54 35.99 73.26
CA ARG A 675 -66.58 35.04 72.64
C ARG A 675 -65.61 34.44 73.66
N THR A 676 -65.27 35.21 74.69
CA THR A 676 -64.37 34.81 75.78
C THR A 676 -65.08 34.99 77.11
N GLY A 677 -64.49 34.42 78.17
CA GLY A 677 -64.96 34.70 79.51
C GLY A 677 -64.82 36.19 79.82
N ASP A 678 -65.78 36.76 80.54
CA ASP A 678 -65.87 38.21 80.73
C ASP A 678 -66.53 38.60 82.06
N THR A 679 -66.51 39.90 82.38
CA THR A 679 -67.13 40.52 83.56
C THR A 679 -68.23 41.48 83.11
N LEU A 680 -69.45 41.29 83.61
CA LEU A 680 -70.58 42.17 83.35
C LEU A 680 -70.45 43.48 84.14
N LEU A 681 -70.23 44.60 83.47
CA LEU A 681 -70.05 45.92 84.08
C LEU A 681 -71.38 46.67 84.23
N GLU A 682 -72.29 46.49 83.29
CA GLU A 682 -73.60 47.17 83.28
C GLU A 682 -74.59 46.32 82.47
N ALA A 683 -75.85 46.26 82.87
CA ALA A 683 -76.92 45.88 81.95
C ALA A 683 -78.18 46.72 82.15
N SER A 684 -78.83 47.03 81.03
CA SER A 684 -80.12 47.72 80.98
C SER A 684 -80.98 47.06 79.92
N ALA A 685 -82.29 47.02 80.15
CA ALA A 685 -83.25 46.48 79.21
C ALA A 685 -84.35 47.50 78.93
N VAL A 686 -84.91 47.44 77.73
CA VAL A 686 -86.23 48.01 77.45
C VAL A 686 -87.22 46.88 77.63
N VAL A 687 -88.24 47.09 78.44
CA VAL A 687 -89.28 46.10 78.73
C VAL A 687 -90.65 46.65 78.40
N ASN A 688 -91.58 45.78 78.08
CA ASN A 688 -93.00 46.09 77.89
C ASN A 688 -93.77 45.49 79.07
N GLY A 689 -94.23 46.34 79.99
CA GLY A 689 -94.82 45.94 81.27
C GLY A 689 -94.22 46.70 82.47
N PRO A 690 -94.74 46.44 83.68
CA PRO A 690 -94.46 47.26 84.87
C PRO A 690 -93.11 47.02 85.55
N ASP A 691 -92.42 45.91 85.28
CA ASP A 691 -91.16 45.62 85.99
C ASP A 691 -90.07 46.63 85.62
N THR A 692 -89.39 47.18 86.63
CA THR A 692 -88.27 48.13 86.46
C THR A 692 -86.91 47.50 86.74
N GLU A 693 -86.88 46.21 87.08
CA GLU A 693 -85.67 45.48 87.44
C GLU A 693 -85.69 44.05 86.86
N PHE A 694 -84.52 43.55 86.48
CA PHE A 694 -84.32 42.15 86.04
C PHE A 694 -83.02 41.57 86.62
N ASN A 695 -82.91 40.25 86.61
CA ASN A 695 -81.82 39.52 87.26
C ASN A 695 -80.94 38.78 86.25
N LEU A 696 -79.65 38.62 86.58
CA LEU A 696 -78.81 37.60 85.96
C LEU A 696 -79.12 36.29 86.68
N SER A 697 -79.74 35.34 85.98
CA SER A 697 -80.17 34.06 86.56
C SER A 697 -79.00 33.09 86.68
N ASN A 698 -78.20 32.97 85.63
CA ASN A 698 -77.07 32.06 85.58
C ASN A 698 -76.14 32.45 84.41
N VAL A 699 -74.92 31.95 84.45
CA VAL A 699 -74.03 31.95 83.28
C VAL A 699 -73.85 30.53 82.78
N CYS A 700 -73.53 30.38 81.50
CA CYS A 700 -73.33 29.10 80.87
C CYS A 700 -72.17 29.17 79.89
N LYS A 701 -71.57 28.03 79.55
CA LYS A 701 -70.62 27.92 78.46
C LYS A 701 -71.21 26.91 77.49
N SER A 702 -71.38 27.31 76.23
CA SER A 702 -71.80 26.36 75.20
C SER A 702 -70.69 25.32 75.06
N ILE A 703 -71.02 24.08 75.39
CA ILE A 703 -70.13 22.92 75.22
C ILE A 703 -69.81 22.76 73.74
#